data_AF-A0A1I2B2N3-F1
#
_entry.id   AF-A0A1I2B2N3-F1
#
_cell.length_a   1.000
_cell.length_b   1.000
_cell.length_c   1.000
_cell.angle_alpha   90.00
_cell.angle_beta   90.00
_cell.angle_gamma   90.00
#
_symmetry.space_group_name_H-M   'P 1'
#
loop_
_entity.id
_entity.type
_entity.pdbx_description
1 polymer ?
#
loop_
_entity_poly.entity_id
_entity_poly.type
_entity_poly.pdbx_seq_one_letter_code
_entity_poly.pdbx_strand_id
1 'polypeptide(L)'
;MNSKNSKITAIMLIPIALAISIIALYMAQETNINFEDENLELAVREELNIKEGPIRKEDVEQVDKLDLSYSGIESLHGIEAMITVRHLNLEGNRIKDISPLEELTYLEELNLRENRINDFSVLSNLKRITSLDLRDTGMDTLDPVGEIIQLTDLNVRGNNIKSLQPLENLEQLSVLNVRNNQIEDISVLTNLEMLEDINLRNNRIQDFSSVFHLPNLTTRLYVMGNPGVDIKKFVPLYEKIENMDIDEPELALTFNMEGGVYPNPQTIELSQVIGAEGTIRYTLDGSEPSEQSKAYKNPIHLEETTVVKARFYDQYGNAGERVSNTYVIGENSTLPVVSLSGNPEDFFSETFGIYTEGAHTEGGEEYNEEANYAQSGDLWEREATVEMYKPDGTEMIHQQAGVRLHGNKSRNYPKKSFRLYARSDYDTENTFNYPLFPKEEESEFNRLILRNSGNDWDETLFRDAFLQELIGGFDVETQALQPVNLYLNGEYWGVYNLRERIDNHHFEFKYGITEDRLEYLEHDSKVRVGDNRHYVNMLTYIKENDIKDPKVYKWVSEQMDMNSFIDYNIAEIYVSNLDWPANNIRYWREKPNGKWQWTVYDLDFGFGKDGVEETVAHHTLNFATEEGNTGWPNPDWSTFLLRSLLENEEFRARFAGTFSHYLNTHFNEDRVTNKLDKFASIYQPEIERNIKRWNAPESMEKWQENVNVMREFGLVRDDYMYAHLVDFFDLSGYANMTVTVESDQQVEVYGKDIPMDSNKEWTGMYTADTPLEIQVEGKKAVLTAKENEGNLIDEKGRLVLPSKGNGELVISDHEGNRVGTISVEGIPVEKDTISLDVGEEFNWSEVASSKGTYATIDNPDLGDVNDRTFTAESAGEGLLTVHNEKDQVVSMMRVKIVQPAKEPSVYNEGHPSATYQGTWHDTQNENHHRGTASYSEERGGEITITFEGTGIRWYGYKGPSQGIATIQVDGGETDSVDTYNQKGMLNTEIYSVTGLEKGRHTMTITVTGKKNEQAKNHRIHIDSFEVIG
;
A
#
# COMPACT_ATOMS: atom_id res chain seq x y z
N MET A 1 43.30 -84.89 -67.10
CA MET A 1 43.35 -85.46 -68.47
C MET A 1 42.54 -84.58 -69.39
N ASN A 2 43.18 -84.11 -70.45
CA ASN A 2 42.67 -83.77 -71.79
C ASN A 2 41.44 -82.85 -71.92
N SER A 3 41.61 -81.61 -72.34
CA SER A 3 42.00 -81.12 -73.69
C SER A 3 40.79 -80.69 -74.51
N LYS A 4 40.79 -79.39 -74.83
CA LYS A 4 40.70 -78.83 -76.18
C LYS A 4 39.76 -79.53 -77.19
N ASN A 5 38.78 -78.76 -77.68
CA ASN A 5 38.59 -78.37 -79.09
C ASN A 5 37.17 -77.76 -79.23
N SER A 6 37.04 -76.45 -79.36
CA SER A 6 37.14 -75.66 -80.60
C SER A 6 35.93 -75.78 -81.53
N LYS A 7 35.22 -74.66 -81.65
CA LYS A 7 34.57 -74.11 -82.86
C LYS A 7 33.70 -75.07 -83.68
N ILE A 8 32.38 -74.85 -83.64
CA ILE A 8 31.47 -74.62 -84.79
C ILE A 8 30.03 -74.58 -84.22
N THR A 9 29.43 -73.39 -84.14
CA THR A 9 27.98 -73.07 -84.26
C THR A 9 27.73 -71.60 -83.85
N ALA A 10 28.24 -70.64 -84.63
CA ALA A 10 28.03 -69.21 -84.40
C ALA A 10 27.12 -68.55 -85.48
N ILE A 11 26.32 -69.32 -86.23
CA ILE A 11 25.51 -68.81 -87.36
C ILE A 11 24.00 -69.15 -87.25
N MET A 12 23.49 -69.61 -86.11
CA MET A 12 22.01 -69.78 -85.92
C MET A 12 21.42 -69.23 -84.61
N LEU A 13 22.19 -68.56 -83.76
CA LEU A 13 21.69 -68.02 -82.48
C LEU A 13 21.30 -66.54 -82.53
N ILE A 14 21.64 -65.81 -83.59
CA ILE A 14 21.29 -64.38 -83.71
C ILE A 14 19.79 -64.18 -84.00
N PRO A 15 19.09 -64.95 -84.86
CA PRO A 15 17.66 -64.73 -85.11
C PRO A 15 16.75 -65.14 -83.95
N ILE A 16 17.15 -66.15 -83.15
CA ILE A 16 16.36 -66.66 -82.01
C ILE A 16 16.57 -65.79 -80.77
N ALA A 17 17.80 -65.30 -80.53
CA ALA A 17 18.04 -64.31 -79.49
C ALA A 17 17.37 -62.97 -79.81
N LEU A 18 17.29 -62.57 -81.09
CA LEU A 18 16.56 -61.36 -81.51
C LEU A 18 15.03 -61.56 -81.42
N ALA A 19 14.50 -62.74 -81.73
CA ALA A 19 13.07 -63.03 -81.59
C ALA A 19 12.62 -63.14 -80.12
N ILE A 20 13.45 -63.74 -79.25
CA ILE A 20 13.17 -63.82 -77.80
C ILE A 20 13.37 -62.45 -77.15
N SER A 21 14.35 -61.64 -77.58
CA SER A 21 14.48 -60.26 -77.07
C SER A 21 13.38 -59.35 -77.59
N ILE A 22 12.87 -59.52 -78.82
CA ILE A 22 11.71 -58.78 -79.34
C ILE A 22 10.43 -59.22 -78.62
N ILE A 23 10.21 -60.51 -78.35
CA ILE A 23 9.05 -60.98 -77.55
C ILE A 23 9.16 -60.55 -76.09
N ALA A 24 10.36 -60.54 -75.49
CA ALA A 24 10.58 -60.01 -74.15
C ALA A 24 10.43 -58.47 -74.10
N LEU A 25 10.81 -57.74 -75.15
CA LEU A 25 10.54 -56.31 -75.28
C LEU A 25 9.04 -56.03 -75.45
N TYR A 26 8.32 -56.88 -76.21
CA TYR A 26 6.88 -56.76 -76.45
C TYR A 26 6.07 -57.09 -75.18
N MET A 27 6.45 -58.14 -74.45
CA MET A 27 5.86 -58.50 -73.14
C MET A 27 6.21 -57.48 -72.05
N ALA A 28 7.40 -56.86 -72.08
CA ALA A 28 7.77 -55.78 -71.16
C ALA A 28 7.11 -54.42 -71.50
N GLN A 29 6.54 -54.27 -72.71
CA GLN A 29 5.76 -53.09 -73.08
C GLN A 29 4.31 -53.15 -72.58
N GLU A 30 3.72 -54.33 -72.37
CA GLU A 30 2.34 -54.50 -71.89
C GLU A 30 2.15 -54.28 -70.36
N THR A 31 3.23 -54.10 -69.60
CA THR A 31 3.17 -53.96 -68.12
C THR A 31 3.47 -52.54 -67.61
N ASN A 32 3.94 -51.64 -68.48
CA ASN A 32 4.21 -50.25 -68.10
C ASN A 32 2.90 -49.45 -68.07
N ILE A 33 2.75 -48.61 -67.04
CA ILE A 33 1.62 -47.69 -66.91
C ILE A 33 1.94 -46.44 -67.72
N ASN A 34 0.98 -45.98 -68.51
CA ASN A 34 1.09 -44.74 -69.28
C ASN A 34 0.36 -43.62 -68.54
N PHE A 35 1.11 -42.65 -68.03
CA PHE A 35 0.56 -41.44 -67.44
C PHE A 35 0.47 -40.36 -68.52
N GLU A 36 -0.72 -39.80 -68.75
CA GLU A 36 -0.87 -38.67 -69.68
C GLU A 36 -0.32 -37.36 -69.10
N ASP A 37 -0.33 -37.25 -67.78
CA ASP A 37 0.13 -36.09 -67.04
C ASP A 37 1.50 -36.37 -66.40
N GLU A 38 2.51 -35.58 -66.77
CA GLU A 38 3.86 -35.68 -66.23
C GLU A 38 3.87 -35.38 -64.72
N ASN A 39 3.01 -34.48 -64.23
CA ASN A 39 2.92 -34.18 -62.81
C ASN A 39 2.33 -35.35 -62.03
N LEU A 40 1.39 -36.10 -62.61
CA LEU A 40 0.86 -37.32 -61.99
C LEU A 40 1.95 -38.39 -61.92
N GLU A 41 2.69 -38.61 -63.01
CA GLU A 41 3.80 -39.56 -63.02
C GLU A 41 4.85 -39.18 -61.96
N LEU A 42 5.22 -37.90 -61.88
CA LEU A 42 6.21 -37.41 -60.92
C LEU A 42 5.73 -37.56 -59.47
N ALA A 43 4.49 -37.20 -59.18
CA ALA A 43 3.93 -37.33 -57.83
C ALA A 43 3.86 -38.79 -57.38
N VAL A 44 3.48 -39.71 -58.28
CA VAL A 44 3.47 -41.16 -58.01
C VAL A 44 4.89 -41.68 -57.80
N ARG A 45 5.87 -41.20 -58.57
CA ARG A 45 7.28 -41.57 -58.36
C ARG A 45 7.80 -41.11 -57.01
N GLU A 46 7.43 -39.90 -56.61
CA GLU A 46 7.85 -39.33 -55.33
C GLU A 46 7.23 -40.12 -54.17
N GLU A 47 5.92 -40.32 -54.18
CA GLU A 47 5.18 -41.02 -53.13
C GLU A 47 5.62 -42.49 -52.98
N LEU A 48 5.94 -43.16 -54.10
CA LEU A 48 6.38 -44.56 -54.11
C LEU A 48 7.90 -44.72 -54.13
N ASN A 49 8.67 -43.63 -54.09
CA ASN A 49 10.14 -43.59 -54.11
C ASN A 49 10.78 -44.36 -55.31
N ILE A 50 10.21 -44.16 -56.52
CA ILE A 50 10.66 -44.79 -57.76
C ILE A 50 11.60 -43.84 -58.53
N LYS A 51 12.90 -44.13 -58.51
CA LYS A 51 13.95 -43.19 -58.98
C LYS A 51 14.15 -43.13 -60.50
N GLU A 52 14.15 -44.26 -61.20
CA GLU A 52 14.44 -44.35 -62.64
C GLU A 52 13.69 -45.53 -63.30
N GLY A 53 13.46 -45.46 -64.61
CA GLY A 53 12.79 -46.53 -65.38
C GLY A 53 11.26 -46.40 -65.44
N PRO A 54 10.59 -47.19 -66.30
CA PRO A 54 9.13 -47.14 -66.44
C PRO A 54 8.43 -47.68 -65.18
N ILE A 55 7.34 -47.04 -64.76
CA ILE A 55 6.47 -47.52 -63.67
C ILE A 55 5.60 -48.66 -64.22
N ARG A 56 5.59 -49.81 -63.55
CA ARG A 56 4.85 -51.01 -63.94
C ARG A 56 3.68 -51.27 -63.00
N LYS A 57 2.71 -52.08 -63.46
CA LYS A 57 1.58 -52.52 -62.63
C LYS A 57 2.02 -53.11 -61.28
N GLU A 58 3.05 -53.97 -61.29
CA GLU A 58 3.61 -54.57 -60.08
C GLU A 58 4.14 -53.53 -59.06
N ASP A 59 4.57 -52.35 -59.52
CA ASP A 59 5.09 -51.28 -58.66
C ASP A 59 3.98 -50.56 -57.88
N VAL A 60 2.73 -50.64 -58.36
CA VAL A 60 1.58 -49.92 -57.78
C VAL A 60 0.48 -50.86 -57.24
N GLU A 61 0.59 -52.17 -57.50
CA GLU A 61 -0.41 -53.19 -57.12
C GLU A 61 -0.62 -53.36 -55.61
N GLN A 62 0.29 -52.86 -54.77
CA GLN A 62 0.21 -52.96 -53.29
C GLN A 62 0.06 -51.61 -52.58
N VAL A 63 -0.28 -50.55 -53.33
CA VAL A 63 -0.43 -49.21 -52.76
C VAL A 63 -1.79 -49.09 -52.09
N ASP A 64 -1.78 -48.92 -50.77
CA ASP A 64 -2.99 -48.78 -49.95
C ASP A 64 -3.38 -47.31 -49.73
N LYS A 65 -2.38 -46.42 -49.66
CA LYS A 65 -2.52 -44.98 -49.48
C LYS A 65 -1.66 -44.24 -50.49
N LEU A 66 -2.19 -43.16 -51.03
CA LEU A 66 -1.50 -42.31 -52.00
C LEU A 66 -1.85 -40.85 -51.75
N ASP A 67 -0.85 -40.04 -51.40
CA ASP A 67 -0.98 -38.58 -51.35
C ASP A 67 -0.36 -37.94 -52.60
N LEU A 68 -1.22 -37.34 -53.41
CA LEU A 68 -0.87 -36.63 -54.64
C LEU A 68 -1.36 -35.18 -54.58
N SER A 69 -1.52 -34.62 -53.39
CA SER A 69 -2.01 -33.26 -53.21
C SER A 69 -1.01 -32.22 -53.72
N TYR A 70 -1.53 -31.05 -54.13
CA TYR A 70 -0.77 -29.86 -54.57
C TYR A 70 0.31 -30.12 -55.62
N SER A 71 0.14 -31.17 -56.43
CA SER A 71 1.12 -31.62 -57.42
C SER A 71 0.93 -30.99 -58.81
N GLY A 72 -0.12 -30.18 -58.99
CA GLY A 72 -0.40 -29.53 -60.28
C GLY A 72 -0.98 -30.47 -61.33
N ILE A 73 -1.60 -31.58 -60.90
CA ILE A 73 -2.18 -32.61 -61.76
C ILE A 73 -3.42 -32.06 -62.48
N GLU A 74 -3.50 -32.28 -63.79
CA GLU A 74 -4.60 -31.92 -64.68
C GLU A 74 -5.35 -33.15 -65.21
N SER A 75 -4.65 -34.27 -65.51
CA SER A 75 -5.25 -35.55 -65.95
C SER A 75 -4.91 -36.69 -64.99
N LEU A 76 -5.91 -37.53 -64.70
CA LEU A 76 -5.79 -38.72 -63.86
C LEU A 76 -5.49 -40.00 -64.65
N HIS A 77 -5.37 -39.94 -65.98
CA HIS A 77 -5.12 -41.14 -66.78
C HIS A 77 -3.80 -41.83 -66.38
N GLY A 78 -3.89 -43.12 -66.10
CA GLY A 78 -2.83 -43.94 -65.51
C GLY A 78 -3.12 -44.34 -64.06
N ILE A 79 -3.96 -43.59 -63.34
CA ILE A 79 -4.33 -43.93 -61.95
C ILE A 79 -5.20 -45.18 -61.86
N GLU A 80 -5.93 -45.54 -62.94
CA GLU A 80 -6.78 -46.73 -63.00
C GLU A 80 -6.02 -48.05 -62.76
N ALA A 81 -4.68 -48.03 -62.85
CA ALA A 81 -3.85 -49.19 -62.53
C ALA A 81 -3.69 -49.44 -61.02
N MET A 82 -4.00 -48.45 -60.16
CA MET A 82 -3.78 -48.50 -58.71
C MET A 82 -5.01 -49.03 -57.96
N ILE A 83 -5.51 -50.19 -58.40
CA ILE A 83 -6.80 -50.74 -57.99
C ILE A 83 -6.92 -51.12 -56.50
N THR A 84 -5.80 -51.15 -55.77
CA THR A 84 -5.76 -51.52 -54.34
C THR A 84 -5.78 -50.31 -53.40
N VAL A 85 -5.75 -49.08 -53.93
CA VAL A 85 -5.75 -47.86 -53.12
C VAL A 85 -7.06 -47.72 -52.35
N ARG A 86 -6.93 -47.43 -51.06
CA ARG A 86 -8.02 -47.17 -50.12
C ARG A 86 -8.10 -45.71 -49.70
N HIS A 87 -6.94 -45.04 -49.58
CA HIS A 87 -6.85 -43.65 -49.16
C HIS A 87 -6.20 -42.83 -50.26
N LEU A 88 -6.97 -41.94 -50.91
CA LEU A 88 -6.48 -41.14 -52.02
C LEU A 88 -6.67 -39.64 -51.74
N ASN A 89 -5.56 -38.92 -51.64
CA ASN A 89 -5.56 -37.47 -51.49
C ASN A 89 -5.13 -36.80 -52.81
N LEU A 90 -6.03 -36.03 -53.40
CA LEU A 90 -5.88 -35.29 -54.66
C LEU A 90 -6.12 -33.79 -54.49
N GLU A 91 -6.08 -33.29 -53.25
CA GLU A 91 -6.35 -31.88 -52.90
C GLU A 91 -5.48 -30.89 -53.69
N GLY A 92 -6.03 -29.73 -54.05
CA GLY A 92 -5.26 -28.58 -54.53
C GLY A 92 -4.64 -28.77 -55.92
N ASN A 93 -5.21 -29.66 -56.73
CA ASN A 93 -4.80 -29.89 -58.12
C ASN A 93 -5.69 -29.12 -59.11
N ARG A 94 -5.57 -29.41 -60.41
CA ARG A 94 -6.33 -28.78 -61.50
C ARG A 94 -7.23 -29.80 -62.22
N ILE A 95 -7.62 -30.85 -61.52
CA ILE A 95 -8.37 -31.98 -62.06
C ILE A 95 -9.77 -31.53 -62.45
N LYS A 96 -10.20 -31.94 -63.64
CA LYS A 96 -11.55 -31.69 -64.17
C LYS A 96 -12.33 -32.96 -64.45
N ASP A 97 -11.62 -34.03 -64.74
CA ASP A 97 -12.16 -35.34 -65.10
C ASP A 97 -11.68 -36.37 -64.08
N ILE A 98 -12.63 -37.01 -63.41
CA ILE A 98 -12.38 -38.08 -62.43
C ILE A 98 -12.83 -39.45 -62.93
N SER A 99 -13.19 -39.59 -64.22
CA SER A 99 -13.51 -40.90 -64.82
C SER A 99 -12.44 -41.97 -64.62
N PRO A 100 -11.13 -41.65 -64.57
CA PRO A 100 -10.11 -42.66 -64.28
C PRO A 100 -10.22 -43.31 -62.89
N LEU A 101 -10.98 -42.74 -61.96
CA LEU A 101 -11.22 -43.33 -60.64
C LEU A 101 -12.22 -44.49 -60.66
N GLU A 102 -12.93 -44.74 -61.77
CA GLU A 102 -14.04 -45.69 -61.85
C GLU A 102 -13.70 -47.11 -61.37
N GLU A 103 -12.48 -47.58 -61.64
CA GLU A 103 -12.02 -48.92 -61.29
C GLU A 103 -11.46 -49.03 -59.84
N LEU A 104 -11.29 -47.92 -59.13
CA LEU A 104 -10.71 -47.85 -57.78
C LEU A 104 -11.77 -48.18 -56.71
N THR A 105 -12.44 -49.32 -56.87
CA THR A 105 -13.59 -49.75 -56.05
C THR A 105 -13.24 -50.11 -54.60
N TYR A 106 -11.96 -50.10 -54.23
CA TYR A 106 -11.46 -50.30 -52.87
C TYR A 106 -11.30 -48.98 -52.08
N LEU A 107 -11.57 -47.82 -52.68
CA LEU A 107 -11.47 -46.53 -51.99
C LEU A 107 -12.40 -46.45 -50.78
N GLU A 108 -11.81 -46.12 -49.64
CA GLU A 108 -12.44 -45.91 -48.34
C GLU A 108 -12.40 -44.42 -47.95
N GLU A 109 -11.37 -43.68 -48.37
CA GLU A 109 -11.25 -42.23 -48.17
C GLU A 109 -10.79 -41.52 -49.44
N LEU A 110 -11.50 -40.45 -49.81
CA LEU A 110 -11.20 -39.66 -51.01
C LEU A 110 -11.25 -38.17 -50.71
N ASN A 111 -10.12 -37.48 -50.91
CA ASN A 111 -10.03 -36.02 -50.85
C ASN A 111 -9.79 -35.45 -52.23
N LEU A 112 -10.78 -34.71 -52.77
CA LEU A 112 -10.72 -34.03 -54.06
C LEU A 112 -10.80 -32.51 -53.93
N ARG A 113 -10.65 -31.99 -52.70
CA ARG A 113 -10.78 -30.56 -52.39
C ARG A 113 -10.00 -29.66 -53.35
N GLU A 114 -10.54 -28.48 -53.62
CA GLU A 114 -9.90 -27.41 -54.41
C GLU A 114 -9.56 -27.80 -55.87
N ASN A 115 -10.27 -28.78 -56.42
CA ASN A 115 -10.28 -29.08 -57.87
C ASN A 115 -11.47 -28.43 -58.57
N ARG A 116 -11.60 -28.56 -59.90
CA ARG A 116 -12.76 -28.01 -60.66
C ARG A 116 -13.39 -29.09 -61.52
N ILE A 117 -14.06 -30.02 -60.86
CA ILE A 117 -14.57 -31.25 -61.47
C ILE A 117 -15.86 -30.93 -62.25
N ASN A 118 -15.95 -31.43 -63.48
CA ASN A 118 -17.11 -31.20 -64.35
C ASN A 118 -18.19 -32.27 -64.19
N ASP A 119 -17.80 -33.50 -63.85
CA ASP A 119 -18.69 -34.66 -63.76
C ASP A 119 -18.32 -35.51 -62.54
N PHE A 120 -19.28 -35.67 -61.63
CA PHE A 120 -19.13 -36.40 -60.37
C PHE A 120 -19.77 -37.80 -60.43
N SER A 121 -20.34 -38.21 -61.57
CA SER A 121 -21.11 -39.46 -61.71
C SER A 121 -20.33 -40.71 -61.26
N VAL A 122 -19.01 -40.72 -61.45
CA VAL A 122 -18.11 -41.82 -61.04
C VAL A 122 -18.20 -42.14 -59.55
N LEU A 123 -18.49 -41.14 -58.70
CA LEU A 123 -18.60 -41.34 -57.26
C LEU A 123 -19.67 -42.38 -56.90
N SER A 124 -20.71 -42.53 -57.72
CA SER A 124 -21.77 -43.52 -57.46
C SER A 124 -21.28 -44.97 -57.51
N ASN A 125 -20.12 -45.23 -58.13
CA ASN A 125 -19.52 -46.56 -58.25
C ASN A 125 -18.57 -46.88 -57.06
N LEU A 126 -18.13 -45.87 -56.32
CA LEU A 126 -17.15 -46.00 -55.23
C LEU A 126 -17.83 -46.32 -53.90
N LYS A 127 -18.50 -47.48 -53.85
CA LYS A 127 -19.43 -47.89 -52.78
C LYS A 127 -18.78 -48.12 -51.40
N ARG A 128 -17.45 -48.13 -51.30
CA ARG A 128 -16.71 -48.37 -50.05
C ARG A 128 -16.25 -47.10 -49.35
N ILE A 129 -16.49 -45.93 -49.95
CA ILE A 129 -16.08 -44.66 -49.36
C ILE A 129 -16.84 -44.45 -48.04
N THR A 130 -16.08 -44.16 -47.00
CA THR A 130 -16.53 -43.79 -45.65
C THR A 130 -16.27 -42.32 -45.37
N SER A 131 -15.20 -41.73 -45.93
CA SER A 131 -14.89 -40.30 -45.83
C SER A 131 -14.69 -39.65 -47.19
N LEU A 132 -15.41 -38.56 -47.45
CA LEU A 132 -15.41 -37.85 -48.73
C LEU A 132 -15.30 -36.34 -48.54
N ASP A 133 -14.21 -35.77 -49.06
CA ASP A 133 -13.97 -34.32 -49.07
C ASP A 133 -14.01 -33.77 -50.49
N LEU A 134 -15.05 -32.98 -50.77
CA LEU A 134 -15.34 -32.34 -52.05
C LEU A 134 -15.40 -30.81 -51.90
N ARG A 135 -14.67 -30.25 -50.92
CA ARG A 135 -14.66 -28.80 -50.69
C ARG A 135 -14.21 -28.02 -51.93
N ASP A 136 -14.95 -26.95 -52.25
CA ASP A 136 -14.62 -26.00 -53.31
C ASP A 136 -14.36 -26.68 -54.68
N THR A 137 -15.09 -27.77 -54.99
CA THR A 137 -14.91 -28.57 -56.22
C THR A 137 -15.79 -28.15 -57.41
N GLY A 138 -16.78 -27.29 -57.16
CA GLY A 138 -17.75 -26.84 -58.16
C GLY A 138 -19.02 -27.69 -58.23
N MET A 139 -19.21 -28.64 -57.31
CA MET A 139 -20.39 -29.51 -57.25
C MET A 139 -21.69 -28.70 -57.09
N ASP A 140 -22.77 -29.09 -57.76
CA ASP A 140 -24.08 -28.44 -57.67
C ASP A 140 -25.24 -29.38 -57.29
N THR A 141 -25.02 -30.70 -57.34
CA THR A 141 -25.96 -31.74 -56.89
C THR A 141 -25.24 -32.83 -56.10
N LEU A 142 -25.96 -33.44 -55.15
CA LEU A 142 -25.49 -34.56 -54.33
C LEU A 142 -25.91 -35.93 -54.87
N ASP A 143 -26.59 -36.02 -56.03
CA ASP A 143 -27.11 -37.29 -56.57
C ASP A 143 -26.05 -38.42 -56.61
N PRO A 144 -24.80 -38.19 -57.06
CA PRO A 144 -23.78 -39.26 -57.07
C PRO A 144 -23.32 -39.69 -55.67
N VAL A 145 -23.44 -38.82 -54.67
CA VAL A 145 -23.03 -39.08 -53.27
C VAL A 145 -24.09 -39.87 -52.52
N GLY A 146 -25.38 -39.67 -52.84
CA GLY A 146 -26.50 -40.39 -52.22
C GLY A 146 -26.46 -41.91 -52.41
N GLU A 147 -25.63 -42.37 -53.33
CA GLU A 147 -25.40 -43.76 -53.69
C GLU A 147 -24.33 -44.45 -52.82
N ILE A 148 -23.62 -43.71 -51.95
CA ILE A 148 -22.49 -44.17 -51.12
C ILE A 148 -22.97 -44.44 -49.68
N ILE A 149 -23.77 -45.50 -49.51
CA ILE A 149 -24.46 -45.80 -48.24
C ILE A 149 -23.55 -46.12 -47.03
N GLN A 150 -22.23 -46.27 -47.24
CA GLN A 150 -21.24 -46.50 -46.18
C GLN A 150 -20.62 -45.19 -45.65
N LEU A 151 -21.01 -44.04 -46.18
CA LEU A 151 -20.42 -42.75 -45.86
C LEU A 151 -20.71 -42.33 -44.41
N THR A 152 -19.66 -42.06 -43.64
CA THR A 152 -19.71 -41.56 -42.26
C THR A 152 -19.37 -40.08 -42.17
N ASP A 153 -18.54 -39.58 -43.09
CA ASP A 153 -17.99 -38.23 -43.09
C ASP A 153 -18.11 -37.58 -44.46
N LEU A 154 -18.89 -36.51 -44.56
CA LEU A 154 -19.09 -35.76 -45.80
C LEU A 154 -18.77 -34.28 -45.64
N ASN A 155 -17.85 -33.78 -46.47
CA ASN A 155 -17.54 -32.36 -46.54
C ASN A 155 -17.71 -31.84 -47.96
N VAL A 156 -18.73 -31.01 -48.16
CA VAL A 156 -19.09 -30.39 -49.46
C VAL A 156 -19.16 -28.87 -49.34
N ARG A 157 -18.41 -28.29 -48.40
CA ARG A 157 -18.37 -26.85 -48.21
C ARG A 157 -17.90 -26.11 -49.46
N GLY A 158 -18.46 -24.91 -49.71
CA GLY A 158 -17.98 -24.01 -50.76
C GLY A 158 -18.40 -24.42 -52.17
N ASN A 159 -19.53 -25.09 -52.29
CA ASN A 159 -20.10 -25.57 -53.55
C ASN A 159 -21.41 -24.83 -53.89
N ASN A 160 -22.13 -25.30 -54.90
CA ASN A 160 -23.39 -24.71 -55.37
C ASN A 160 -24.63 -25.58 -55.08
N ILE A 161 -24.55 -26.42 -54.05
CA ILE A 161 -25.59 -27.41 -53.72
C ILE A 161 -26.85 -26.70 -53.19
N LYS A 162 -28.01 -27.16 -53.65
CA LYS A 162 -29.32 -26.60 -53.27
C LYS A 162 -30.20 -27.53 -52.43
N SER A 163 -29.97 -28.84 -52.52
CA SER A 163 -30.81 -29.85 -51.87
C SER A 163 -29.96 -30.91 -51.21
N LEU A 164 -30.35 -31.30 -50.00
CA LEU A 164 -29.78 -32.43 -49.28
C LEU A 164 -30.57 -33.73 -49.51
N GLN A 165 -31.66 -33.71 -50.29
CA GLN A 165 -32.50 -34.89 -50.52
C GLN A 165 -31.73 -36.16 -50.91
N PRO A 166 -30.67 -36.11 -51.75
CA PRO A 166 -29.92 -37.31 -52.09
C PRO A 166 -29.29 -38.04 -50.89
N LEU A 167 -29.11 -37.37 -49.74
CA LEU A 167 -28.52 -37.96 -48.55
C LEU A 167 -29.50 -38.83 -47.73
N GLU A 168 -30.77 -38.91 -48.11
CA GLU A 168 -31.87 -39.51 -47.33
C GLU A 168 -31.58 -40.91 -46.77
N ASN A 169 -30.79 -41.73 -47.47
CA ASN A 169 -30.48 -43.12 -47.07
C ASN A 169 -29.06 -43.31 -46.51
N LEU A 170 -28.33 -42.23 -46.22
CA LEU A 170 -26.97 -42.32 -45.66
C LEU A 170 -27.00 -42.48 -44.13
N GLU A 171 -27.63 -43.55 -43.65
CA GLU A 171 -27.92 -43.78 -42.22
C GLU A 171 -26.66 -43.85 -41.32
N GLN A 172 -25.47 -44.07 -41.90
CA GLN A 172 -24.20 -44.10 -41.18
C GLN A 172 -23.53 -42.72 -41.05
N LEU A 173 -24.08 -41.67 -41.68
CA LEU A 173 -23.47 -40.35 -41.70
C LEU A 173 -23.47 -39.73 -40.30
N SER A 174 -22.29 -39.43 -39.79
CA SER A 174 -22.06 -38.87 -38.45
C SER A 174 -21.55 -37.43 -38.49
N VAL A 175 -20.80 -37.08 -39.54
CA VAL A 175 -20.24 -35.74 -39.75
C VAL A 175 -20.70 -35.18 -41.09
N LEU A 176 -21.36 -34.02 -41.05
CA LEU A 176 -21.85 -33.33 -42.23
C LEU A 176 -21.44 -31.86 -42.25
N ASN A 177 -20.65 -31.48 -43.25
CA ASN A 177 -20.29 -30.09 -43.50
C ASN A 177 -20.77 -29.62 -44.86
N VAL A 178 -21.79 -28.76 -44.85
CA VAL A 178 -22.43 -28.19 -46.06
C VAL A 178 -22.35 -26.67 -46.08
N ARG A 179 -21.42 -26.09 -45.30
CA ARG A 179 -21.22 -24.64 -45.19
C ARG A 179 -21.02 -23.96 -46.54
N ASN A 180 -21.50 -22.72 -46.70
CA ASN A 180 -21.33 -21.92 -47.92
C ASN A 180 -21.89 -22.64 -49.16
N ASN A 181 -23.15 -23.02 -49.12
CA ASN A 181 -23.91 -23.57 -50.25
C ASN A 181 -25.22 -22.75 -50.43
N GLN A 182 -26.21 -23.30 -51.13
CA GLN A 182 -27.50 -22.66 -51.40
C GLN A 182 -28.68 -23.51 -50.89
N ILE A 183 -28.47 -24.24 -49.79
CA ILE A 183 -29.47 -25.16 -49.23
C ILE A 183 -30.59 -24.38 -48.54
N GLU A 184 -31.84 -24.76 -48.82
CA GLU A 184 -33.04 -24.16 -48.21
C GLU A 184 -33.77 -25.14 -47.29
N ASP A 185 -33.80 -26.42 -47.67
CA ASP A 185 -34.51 -27.49 -46.98
C ASP A 185 -33.54 -28.50 -46.36
N ILE A 186 -33.69 -28.72 -45.06
CA ILE A 186 -32.92 -29.69 -44.28
C ILE A 186 -33.82 -30.75 -43.62
N SER A 187 -35.06 -30.91 -44.09
CA SER A 187 -36.01 -31.89 -43.57
C SER A 187 -35.39 -33.29 -43.53
N VAL A 188 -34.62 -33.65 -44.56
CA VAL A 188 -33.93 -34.93 -44.71
C VAL A 188 -33.04 -35.32 -43.52
N LEU A 189 -32.53 -34.34 -42.77
CA LEU A 189 -31.66 -34.61 -41.62
C LEU A 189 -32.37 -35.45 -40.55
N THR A 190 -33.71 -35.43 -40.47
CA THR A 190 -34.46 -36.28 -39.51
C THR A 190 -34.21 -37.77 -39.68
N ASN A 191 -33.79 -38.21 -40.87
CA ASN A 191 -33.52 -39.62 -41.17
C ASN A 191 -32.06 -40.02 -40.87
N LEU A 192 -31.19 -39.06 -40.55
CA LEU A 192 -29.76 -39.26 -40.34
C LEU A 192 -29.45 -39.27 -38.84
N GLU A 193 -29.98 -40.27 -38.13
CA GLU A 193 -29.96 -40.35 -36.66
C GLU A 193 -28.54 -40.42 -36.07
N MET A 194 -27.55 -40.85 -36.86
CA MET A 194 -26.15 -40.95 -36.45
C MET A 194 -25.39 -39.62 -36.47
N LEU A 195 -26.00 -38.51 -36.91
CA LEU A 195 -25.33 -37.21 -36.95
C LEU A 195 -24.97 -36.69 -35.56
N GLU A 196 -23.67 -36.45 -35.35
CA GLU A 196 -23.08 -35.92 -34.11
C GLU A 196 -22.50 -34.50 -34.31
N ASP A 197 -22.07 -34.20 -35.54
CA ASP A 197 -21.41 -32.95 -35.93
C ASP A 197 -21.98 -32.41 -37.25
N ILE A 198 -22.59 -31.23 -37.17
CA ILE A 198 -23.25 -30.59 -38.29
C ILE A 198 -22.79 -29.15 -38.45
N ASN A 199 -22.39 -28.78 -39.68
CA ASN A 199 -22.11 -27.40 -40.07
C ASN A 199 -22.99 -26.95 -41.25
N LEU A 200 -24.00 -26.13 -40.94
CA LEU A 200 -25.00 -25.57 -41.86
C LEU A 200 -24.74 -24.10 -42.22
N ARG A 201 -23.66 -23.49 -41.72
CA ARG A 201 -23.41 -22.04 -41.86
C ARG A 201 -23.54 -21.52 -43.29
N ASN A 202 -24.02 -20.29 -43.42
CA ASN A 202 -24.08 -19.56 -44.70
C ASN A 202 -24.78 -20.35 -45.82
N ASN A 203 -26.03 -20.74 -45.56
CA ASN A 203 -26.95 -21.30 -46.54
C ASN A 203 -28.20 -20.40 -46.64
N ARG A 204 -29.35 -20.93 -47.07
CA ARG A 204 -30.62 -20.20 -47.19
C ARG A 204 -31.74 -20.86 -46.35
N ILE A 205 -31.37 -21.55 -45.28
CA ILE A 205 -32.28 -22.34 -44.46
C ILE A 205 -33.20 -21.44 -43.64
N GLN A 206 -34.51 -21.72 -43.67
CA GLN A 206 -35.52 -20.99 -42.89
C GLN A 206 -36.10 -21.83 -41.74
N ASP A 207 -36.18 -23.14 -41.88
CA ASP A 207 -36.71 -24.04 -40.86
C ASP A 207 -35.61 -24.96 -40.32
N PHE A 208 -35.42 -24.90 -39.00
CA PHE A 208 -34.45 -25.71 -38.26
C PHE A 208 -35.10 -26.85 -37.45
N SER A 209 -36.39 -27.12 -37.66
CA SER A 209 -37.14 -28.13 -36.90
C SER A 209 -36.46 -29.51 -36.84
N SER A 210 -35.79 -29.92 -37.92
CA SER A 210 -35.09 -31.21 -38.01
C SER A 210 -33.96 -31.39 -37.00
N VAL A 211 -33.16 -30.34 -36.71
CA VAL A 211 -31.98 -30.50 -35.84
C VAL A 211 -32.35 -30.70 -34.37
N PHE A 212 -33.53 -30.23 -33.95
CA PHE A 212 -34.00 -30.38 -32.56
C PHE A 212 -34.35 -31.83 -32.19
N HIS A 213 -34.54 -32.70 -33.18
CA HIS A 213 -34.99 -34.09 -32.97
C HIS A 213 -33.87 -35.12 -33.19
N LEU A 214 -32.66 -34.68 -33.54
CA LEU A 214 -31.53 -35.57 -33.77
C LEU A 214 -31.01 -36.15 -32.46
N PRO A 215 -31.05 -37.47 -32.24
CA PRO A 215 -30.73 -38.06 -30.95
C PRO A 215 -29.25 -37.90 -30.59
N ASN A 216 -28.35 -38.10 -31.55
CA ASN A 216 -26.90 -38.15 -31.32
C ASN A 216 -26.16 -36.81 -31.57
N LEU A 217 -26.88 -35.73 -31.89
CA LEU A 217 -26.26 -34.42 -32.10
C LEU A 217 -25.76 -33.84 -30.77
N THR A 218 -24.47 -34.03 -30.46
CA THR A 218 -23.85 -33.63 -29.19
C THR A 218 -22.53 -32.89 -29.36
N THR A 219 -21.83 -33.01 -30.48
CA THR A 219 -20.47 -32.48 -30.64
C THR A 219 -20.49 -31.04 -31.16
N ARG A 220 -21.20 -30.81 -32.27
CA ARG A 220 -21.21 -29.49 -32.91
C ARG A 220 -22.48 -29.24 -33.72
N LEU A 221 -23.03 -28.03 -33.56
CA LEU A 221 -24.09 -27.50 -34.41
C LEU A 221 -23.82 -26.05 -34.76
N TYR A 222 -23.44 -25.80 -36.02
CA TYR A 222 -23.22 -24.45 -36.52
C TYR A 222 -24.26 -24.04 -37.55
N VAL A 223 -24.98 -22.95 -37.31
CA VAL A 223 -26.15 -22.52 -38.11
C VAL A 223 -26.10 -21.07 -38.58
N MET A 224 -25.15 -20.27 -38.09
CA MET A 224 -25.09 -18.83 -38.39
C MET A 224 -24.97 -18.51 -39.88
N GLY A 225 -25.54 -17.37 -40.28
CA GLY A 225 -25.59 -16.93 -41.68
C GLY A 225 -26.74 -17.55 -42.50
N ASN A 226 -27.72 -18.15 -41.83
CA ASN A 226 -28.98 -18.60 -42.43
C ASN A 226 -30.15 -17.67 -42.02
N PRO A 227 -31.15 -17.45 -42.89
CA PRO A 227 -32.27 -16.54 -42.60
C PRO A 227 -33.24 -17.05 -41.51
N GLY A 228 -33.26 -18.34 -41.21
CA GLY A 228 -34.18 -18.97 -40.24
C GLY A 228 -33.70 -19.05 -38.80
N VAL A 229 -32.54 -18.48 -38.48
CA VAL A 229 -31.96 -18.58 -37.13
C VAL A 229 -32.77 -17.71 -36.15
N ASP A 230 -33.45 -18.37 -35.22
CA ASP A 230 -34.16 -17.75 -34.08
C ASP A 230 -33.56 -18.31 -32.79
N ILE A 231 -32.68 -17.52 -32.16
CA ILE A 231 -31.87 -17.90 -30.98
C ILE A 231 -32.72 -18.55 -29.89
N LYS A 232 -33.95 -18.07 -29.67
CA LYS A 232 -34.84 -18.57 -28.61
C LYS A 232 -35.20 -20.05 -28.78
N LYS A 233 -35.22 -20.57 -30.01
CA LYS A 233 -35.54 -21.98 -30.28
C LYS A 233 -34.38 -22.92 -30.03
N PHE A 234 -33.15 -22.40 -29.96
CA PHE A 234 -31.93 -23.17 -29.77
C PHE A 234 -31.55 -23.35 -28.29
N VAL A 235 -32.18 -22.61 -27.38
CA VAL A 235 -31.91 -22.67 -25.92
C VAL A 235 -31.85 -24.10 -25.35
N PRO A 236 -32.77 -25.03 -25.70
CA PRO A 236 -32.72 -26.39 -25.14
C PRO A 236 -31.51 -27.23 -25.59
N LEU A 237 -30.74 -26.76 -26.57
CA LEU A 237 -29.58 -27.48 -27.10
C LEU A 237 -28.27 -27.15 -26.39
N TYR A 238 -28.18 -26.07 -25.60
CA TYR A 238 -26.93 -25.65 -24.94
C TYR A 238 -26.39 -26.69 -23.95
N GLU A 239 -27.26 -27.37 -23.21
CA GLU A 239 -26.83 -28.45 -22.30
C GLU A 239 -26.46 -29.74 -23.04
N LYS A 240 -26.90 -29.88 -24.30
CA LYS A 240 -26.76 -31.11 -25.09
C LYS A 240 -25.55 -31.06 -26.03
N ILE A 241 -25.25 -29.90 -26.60
CA ILE A 241 -24.27 -29.73 -27.69
C ILE A 241 -23.06 -28.97 -27.16
N GLU A 242 -21.88 -29.58 -27.25
CA GLU A 242 -20.61 -29.02 -26.75
C GLU A 242 -20.24 -27.71 -27.47
N ASN A 243 -20.42 -27.64 -28.80
CA ASN A 243 -19.99 -26.50 -29.60
C ASN A 243 -21.11 -25.94 -30.47
N MET A 244 -21.61 -24.75 -30.12
CA MET A 244 -22.60 -24.00 -30.90
C MET A 244 -22.03 -22.64 -31.30
N ASP A 245 -22.58 -22.06 -32.37
CA ASP A 245 -22.16 -20.75 -32.90
C ASP A 245 -23.16 -19.63 -32.65
N ILE A 246 -24.03 -19.81 -31.67
CA ILE A 246 -25.01 -18.84 -31.22
C ILE A 246 -24.75 -18.63 -29.72
N ASP A 247 -24.65 -17.38 -29.27
CA ASP A 247 -24.47 -17.05 -27.86
C ASP A 247 -25.76 -17.25 -27.06
N GLU A 248 -25.64 -17.74 -25.82
CA GLU A 248 -26.77 -17.91 -24.91
C GLU A 248 -27.43 -16.55 -24.59
N PRO A 249 -28.76 -16.40 -24.67
CA PRO A 249 -29.42 -15.13 -24.38
C PRO A 249 -29.41 -14.79 -22.88
N GLU A 250 -28.90 -13.60 -22.52
CA GLU A 250 -28.87 -13.08 -21.14
C GLU A 250 -30.28 -12.88 -20.53
N LEU A 251 -30.53 -13.46 -19.36
CA LEU A 251 -31.74 -13.25 -18.54
C LEU A 251 -31.62 -11.97 -17.69
N ALA A 252 -31.55 -10.80 -18.33
CA ALA A 252 -31.35 -9.55 -17.60
C ALA A 252 -32.60 -9.10 -16.80
N LEU A 253 -32.40 -8.89 -15.50
CA LEU A 253 -33.33 -8.24 -14.56
C LEU A 253 -33.00 -6.75 -14.51
N THR A 254 -34.00 -5.87 -14.56
CA THR A 254 -33.80 -4.42 -14.54
C THR A 254 -34.66 -3.73 -13.49
N PHE A 255 -34.14 -2.64 -12.96
CA PHE A 255 -34.89 -1.67 -12.18
C PHE A 255 -35.48 -0.60 -13.10
N ASN A 256 -36.63 -0.01 -12.73
CA ASN A 256 -37.16 1.17 -13.43
C ASN A 256 -36.32 2.44 -13.20
N MET A 257 -35.44 2.43 -12.20
CA MET A 257 -34.56 3.53 -11.85
C MET A 257 -33.27 3.01 -11.20
N GLU A 258 -32.16 3.66 -11.52
CA GLU A 258 -30.84 3.33 -10.99
C GLU A 258 -30.72 3.62 -9.48
N GLY A 259 -29.76 2.96 -8.83
CA GLY A 259 -29.32 3.35 -7.49
C GLY A 259 -28.83 4.80 -7.45
N GLY A 260 -28.77 5.39 -6.26
CA GLY A 260 -28.32 6.76 -6.10
C GLY A 260 -28.93 7.51 -4.93
N VAL A 261 -28.69 8.83 -4.91
CA VAL A 261 -29.14 9.74 -3.86
C VAL A 261 -30.41 10.47 -4.29
N TYR A 262 -31.46 10.37 -3.47
CA TYR A 262 -32.78 10.91 -3.76
C TYR A 262 -33.32 11.75 -2.60
N PRO A 263 -33.83 12.98 -2.83
CA PRO A 263 -34.33 13.83 -1.74
C PRO A 263 -35.71 13.41 -1.21
N ASN A 264 -36.43 12.53 -1.91
CA ASN A 264 -37.80 12.12 -1.59
C ASN A 264 -37.93 10.59 -1.67
N PRO A 265 -38.95 9.99 -1.01
CA PRO A 265 -39.29 8.57 -1.14
C PRO A 265 -39.40 8.11 -2.60
N GLN A 266 -38.93 6.90 -2.88
CA GLN A 266 -38.92 6.31 -4.22
C GLN A 266 -39.85 5.10 -4.33
N THR A 267 -40.23 4.77 -5.57
CA THR A 267 -41.01 3.56 -5.87
C THR A 267 -40.29 2.75 -6.93
N ILE A 268 -39.80 1.59 -6.51
CA ILE A 268 -38.94 0.72 -7.31
C ILE A 268 -39.78 -0.38 -7.95
N GLU A 269 -39.65 -0.50 -9.26
CA GLU A 269 -40.26 -1.55 -10.05
C GLU A 269 -39.18 -2.44 -10.67
N LEU A 270 -39.38 -3.75 -10.56
CA LEU A 270 -38.50 -4.76 -11.15
C LEU A 270 -39.16 -5.35 -12.39
N SER A 271 -38.40 -5.49 -13.47
CA SER A 271 -38.86 -6.09 -14.72
C SER A 271 -37.80 -6.98 -15.35
N GLN A 272 -38.21 -7.96 -16.15
CA GLN A 272 -37.29 -8.77 -16.94
C GLN A 272 -37.33 -8.34 -18.40
N VAL A 273 -36.16 -8.36 -19.04
CA VAL A 273 -36.04 -8.05 -20.47
C VAL A 273 -36.64 -9.15 -21.35
N ILE A 274 -36.67 -10.41 -20.87
CA ILE A 274 -37.19 -11.58 -21.60
C ILE A 274 -38.25 -12.31 -20.75
N GLY A 275 -39.39 -12.64 -21.37
CA GLY A 275 -40.54 -13.28 -20.72
C GLY A 275 -40.40 -14.78 -20.44
N ALA A 276 -39.27 -15.20 -19.84
CA ALA A 276 -39.12 -16.54 -19.31
C ALA A 276 -40.12 -16.77 -18.16
N GLU A 277 -40.71 -17.96 -18.07
CA GLU A 277 -41.59 -18.30 -16.94
C GLU A 277 -40.74 -18.47 -15.66
N GLY A 278 -41.09 -17.72 -14.61
CA GLY A 278 -40.38 -17.75 -13.33
C GLY A 278 -40.86 -16.67 -12.35
N THR A 279 -40.08 -16.42 -11.30
CA THR A 279 -40.39 -15.45 -10.23
C THR A 279 -39.15 -14.63 -9.86
N ILE A 280 -39.31 -13.31 -9.81
CA ILE A 280 -38.31 -12.40 -9.23
C ILE A 280 -38.39 -12.48 -7.70
N ARG A 281 -37.25 -12.68 -7.04
CA ARG A 281 -37.07 -12.69 -5.58
C ARG A 281 -36.23 -11.49 -5.16
N TYR A 282 -36.52 -10.89 -4.01
CA TYR A 282 -35.77 -9.74 -3.52
C TYR A 282 -35.61 -9.72 -2.00
N THR A 283 -34.64 -8.95 -1.54
CA THR A 283 -34.31 -8.65 -0.14
C THR A 283 -34.09 -7.14 0.01
N LEU A 284 -34.20 -6.63 1.24
CA LEU A 284 -34.11 -5.20 1.56
C LEU A 284 -33.06 -4.87 2.63
N ASP A 285 -32.27 -5.86 3.04
CA ASP A 285 -31.36 -5.83 4.20
C ASP A 285 -29.90 -6.14 3.83
N GLY A 286 -29.59 -6.20 2.53
CA GLY A 286 -28.27 -6.58 2.01
C GLY A 286 -28.04 -8.08 1.85
N SER A 287 -28.90 -8.96 2.39
CA SER A 287 -28.79 -10.41 2.21
C SER A 287 -29.01 -10.82 0.76
N GLU A 288 -28.39 -11.91 0.32
CA GLU A 288 -28.56 -12.40 -1.05
C GLU A 288 -29.97 -13.02 -1.25
N PRO A 289 -30.70 -12.66 -2.32
CA PRO A 289 -32.00 -13.25 -2.60
C PRO A 289 -31.88 -14.76 -2.89
N SER A 290 -32.69 -15.56 -2.19
CA SER A 290 -32.86 -16.99 -2.41
C SER A 290 -34.27 -17.30 -2.94
N GLU A 291 -34.53 -18.57 -3.30
CA GLU A 291 -35.89 -19.03 -3.63
C GLU A 291 -36.88 -18.80 -2.48
N GLN A 292 -36.39 -18.75 -1.24
CA GLN A 292 -37.20 -18.53 -0.04
C GLN A 292 -37.44 -17.04 0.24
N SER A 293 -36.69 -16.14 -0.40
CA SER A 293 -36.87 -14.69 -0.28
C SER A 293 -38.22 -14.23 -0.84
N LYS A 294 -38.59 -12.99 -0.55
CA LYS A 294 -39.90 -12.45 -0.90
C LYS A 294 -40.07 -12.37 -2.42
N ALA A 295 -41.14 -12.97 -2.94
CA ALA A 295 -41.49 -12.85 -4.35
C ALA A 295 -41.96 -11.42 -4.66
N TYR A 296 -41.39 -10.82 -5.71
CA TYR A 296 -41.83 -9.54 -6.24
C TYR A 296 -43.19 -9.69 -6.93
N LYS A 297 -44.17 -8.90 -6.48
CA LYS A 297 -45.55 -8.91 -7.00
C LYS A 297 -46.13 -7.51 -7.23
N ASN A 298 -45.61 -6.53 -6.50
CA ASN A 298 -46.03 -5.13 -6.54
C ASN A 298 -44.76 -4.26 -6.41
N PRO A 299 -44.80 -3.02 -6.91
CA PRO A 299 -43.74 -2.03 -6.70
C PRO A 299 -43.33 -1.91 -5.22
N ILE A 300 -42.05 -1.69 -4.97
CA ILE A 300 -41.46 -1.55 -3.63
C ILE A 300 -41.40 -0.06 -3.29
N HIS A 301 -42.07 0.36 -2.22
CA HIS A 301 -42.03 1.75 -1.75
C HIS A 301 -40.92 1.94 -0.72
N LEU A 302 -40.02 2.88 -0.97
CA LEU A 302 -38.85 3.17 -0.12
C LEU A 302 -38.98 4.57 0.47
N GLU A 303 -39.18 4.64 1.79
CA GLU A 303 -39.25 5.91 2.54
C GLU A 303 -37.90 6.29 3.18
N GLU A 304 -36.99 5.33 3.31
CA GLU A 304 -35.68 5.47 3.93
C GLU A 304 -34.60 4.79 3.08
N THR A 305 -33.33 5.09 3.38
CA THR A 305 -32.21 4.49 2.66
C THR A 305 -32.27 2.98 2.72
N THR A 306 -32.33 2.32 1.56
CA THR A 306 -32.56 0.88 1.47
C THR A 306 -31.70 0.27 0.37
N VAL A 307 -31.09 -0.88 0.65
CA VAL A 307 -30.45 -1.73 -0.35
C VAL A 307 -31.51 -2.66 -0.93
N VAL A 308 -31.73 -2.62 -2.23
CA VAL A 308 -32.62 -3.58 -2.90
C VAL A 308 -31.77 -4.55 -3.70
N LYS A 309 -31.69 -5.79 -3.24
CA LYS A 309 -31.11 -6.89 -4.02
C LYS A 309 -32.21 -7.74 -4.61
N ALA A 310 -32.09 -8.10 -5.88
CA ALA A 310 -33.06 -8.94 -6.56
C ALA A 310 -32.41 -9.97 -7.48
N ARG A 311 -33.08 -11.11 -7.66
CA ARG A 311 -32.65 -12.21 -8.52
C ARG A 311 -33.86 -12.90 -9.13
N PHE A 312 -33.76 -13.28 -10.39
CA PHE A 312 -34.79 -14.10 -11.03
C PHE A 312 -34.57 -15.59 -10.77
N TYR A 313 -35.65 -16.33 -10.55
CA TYR A 313 -35.64 -17.79 -10.52
C TYR A 313 -36.60 -18.30 -11.59
N ASP A 314 -36.10 -19.13 -12.51
CA ASP A 314 -36.96 -19.74 -13.52
C ASP A 314 -37.93 -20.76 -12.90
N GLN A 315 -38.83 -21.30 -13.72
CA GLN A 315 -39.80 -22.33 -13.29
C GLN A 315 -39.17 -23.64 -12.77
N TYR A 316 -37.88 -23.88 -13.02
CA TYR A 316 -37.14 -25.06 -12.59
C TYR A 316 -36.32 -24.83 -11.31
N GLY A 317 -36.26 -23.58 -10.83
CA GLY A 317 -35.45 -23.19 -9.65
C GLY A 317 -34.04 -22.71 -10.01
N ASN A 318 -33.72 -22.56 -11.30
CA ASN A 318 -32.42 -22.03 -11.69
C ASN A 318 -32.38 -20.52 -11.42
N ALA A 319 -31.30 -20.07 -10.78
CA ALA A 319 -31.07 -18.68 -10.46
C ALA A 319 -30.45 -17.94 -11.66
N GLY A 320 -31.05 -16.82 -12.05
CA GLY A 320 -30.45 -15.85 -12.96
C GLY A 320 -29.47 -14.91 -12.25
N GLU A 321 -28.99 -13.91 -12.98
CA GLU A 321 -28.09 -12.89 -12.44
C GLU A 321 -28.73 -12.13 -11.27
N ARG A 322 -27.90 -11.77 -10.29
CA ARG A 322 -28.32 -10.86 -9.20
C ARG A 322 -28.11 -9.43 -9.65
N VAL A 323 -29.02 -8.55 -9.23
CA VAL A 323 -28.86 -7.11 -9.34
C VAL A 323 -28.99 -6.50 -7.95
N SER A 324 -28.21 -5.45 -7.68
CA SER A 324 -28.18 -4.74 -6.40
C SER A 324 -28.20 -3.25 -6.69
N ASN A 325 -28.98 -2.48 -5.95
CA ASN A 325 -28.94 -1.03 -5.97
C ASN A 325 -29.21 -0.49 -4.57
N THR A 326 -28.43 0.51 -4.14
CA THR A 326 -28.72 1.29 -2.95
C THR A 326 -29.47 2.56 -3.33
N TYR A 327 -30.63 2.76 -2.72
CA TYR A 327 -31.40 4.00 -2.84
C TYR A 327 -31.23 4.80 -1.55
N VAL A 328 -30.41 5.84 -1.60
CA VAL A 328 -30.12 6.72 -0.45
C VAL A 328 -31.18 7.81 -0.39
N ILE A 329 -32.06 7.76 0.61
CA ILE A 329 -33.25 8.62 0.69
C ILE A 329 -33.03 9.73 1.71
N GLY A 330 -33.25 10.98 1.30
CA GLY A 330 -33.22 12.15 2.16
C GLY A 330 -31.82 12.61 2.57
N GLU A 331 -30.76 12.11 1.92
CA GLU A 331 -29.40 12.59 2.15
C GLU A 331 -29.20 13.99 1.56
N ASN A 332 -28.70 14.91 2.38
CA ASN A 332 -28.52 16.33 2.04
C ASN A 332 -27.09 16.82 2.32
N SER A 333 -26.17 15.89 2.60
CA SER A 333 -24.75 16.17 2.77
C SER A 333 -24.10 16.72 1.49
N THR A 334 -23.04 17.51 1.68
CA THR A 334 -22.13 17.91 0.60
C THR A 334 -21.01 16.90 0.36
N LEU A 335 -20.91 15.85 1.18
CA LEU A 335 -19.94 14.77 1.00
C LEU A 335 -20.47 13.71 0.03
N PRO A 336 -19.61 13.10 -0.79
CA PRO A 336 -19.96 11.89 -1.52
C PRO A 336 -20.43 10.78 -0.58
N VAL A 337 -21.28 9.91 -1.10
CA VAL A 337 -21.80 8.74 -0.39
C VAL A 337 -21.07 7.50 -0.86
N VAL A 338 -20.70 6.64 0.09
CA VAL A 338 -20.28 5.26 -0.17
C VAL A 338 -21.31 4.33 0.47
N SER A 339 -21.92 3.45 -0.31
CA SER A 339 -22.73 2.34 0.19
C SER A 339 -21.93 1.05 0.07
N LEU A 340 -21.77 0.36 1.20
CA LEU A 340 -21.30 -1.01 1.26
C LEU A 340 -22.50 -1.91 1.52
N SER A 341 -22.79 -2.82 0.60
CA SER A 341 -23.88 -3.77 0.78
C SER A 341 -23.46 -5.23 0.59
N GLY A 342 -23.69 -6.04 1.61
CA GLY A 342 -23.30 -7.46 1.64
C GLY A 342 -24.18 -8.23 2.60
N ASN A 343 -24.01 -9.55 2.66
CA ASN A 343 -24.81 -10.37 3.56
C ASN A 343 -24.57 -9.94 5.02
N PRO A 344 -25.60 -9.61 5.83
CA PRO A 344 -25.40 -9.19 7.22
C PRO A 344 -24.51 -10.12 8.05
N GLU A 345 -24.60 -11.43 7.82
CA GLU A 345 -23.76 -12.42 8.51
C GLU A 345 -22.26 -12.25 8.21
N ASP A 346 -21.89 -11.79 7.02
CA ASP A 346 -20.48 -11.56 6.65
C ASP A 346 -19.83 -10.46 7.49
N PHE A 347 -20.65 -9.52 7.99
CA PHE A 347 -20.20 -8.46 8.88
C PHE A 347 -20.39 -8.82 10.36
N PHE A 348 -21.50 -9.46 10.73
CA PHE A 348 -21.92 -9.51 12.14
C PHE A 348 -22.08 -10.92 12.73
N SER A 349 -21.88 -11.99 11.95
CA SER A 349 -21.94 -13.37 12.48
C SER A 349 -20.91 -13.60 13.58
N GLU A 350 -21.29 -14.25 14.68
CA GLU A 350 -20.34 -14.61 15.75
C GLU A 350 -19.21 -15.55 15.28
N THR A 351 -19.41 -16.27 14.18
CA THR A 351 -18.45 -17.28 13.69
C THR A 351 -17.46 -16.74 12.66
N PHE A 352 -17.92 -15.85 11.77
CA PHE A 352 -17.11 -15.38 10.64
C PHE A 352 -17.39 -13.91 10.27
N GLY A 353 -18.23 -13.21 11.03
CA GLY A 353 -18.55 -11.80 10.81
C GLY A 353 -17.33 -10.94 11.08
N ILE A 354 -16.86 -10.21 10.06
CA ILE A 354 -15.57 -9.49 10.14
C ILE A 354 -15.60 -8.31 11.12
N TYR A 355 -16.79 -7.80 11.50
CA TYR A 355 -16.94 -6.62 12.34
C TYR A 355 -17.10 -6.94 13.84
N THR A 356 -17.46 -8.18 14.19
CA THR A 356 -17.78 -8.59 15.57
C THR A 356 -16.54 -9.11 16.31
N GLU A 357 -16.67 -9.29 17.62
CA GLU A 357 -15.65 -9.95 18.44
C GLU A 357 -15.64 -11.47 18.22
N GLY A 358 -16.81 -12.08 18.06
CA GLY A 358 -16.96 -13.52 17.81
C GLY A 358 -17.18 -14.37 19.07
N ALA A 359 -17.43 -15.68 18.90
CA ALA A 359 -17.91 -16.57 19.96
C ALA A 359 -16.84 -17.11 20.94
N HIS A 360 -15.56 -16.85 20.72
CA HIS A 360 -14.44 -17.55 21.38
C HIS A 360 -13.55 -16.64 22.22
N THR A 361 -14.11 -15.84 23.13
CA THR A 361 -13.29 -14.92 23.92
C THR A 361 -13.62 -15.00 25.42
N GLU A 362 -12.66 -15.49 26.22
CA GLU A 362 -12.67 -15.30 27.68
C GLU A 362 -12.15 -13.88 27.95
N GLY A 363 -13.07 -12.95 28.19
CA GLY A 363 -12.77 -11.52 28.28
C GLY A 363 -11.75 -11.16 29.37
N GLY A 364 -10.88 -10.20 29.04
CA GLY A 364 -9.92 -9.62 30.00
C GLY A 364 -8.84 -8.70 29.45
N GLU A 365 -8.58 -8.66 28.14
CA GLU A 365 -7.50 -7.85 27.54
C GLU A 365 -7.99 -6.64 26.75
N GLU A 366 -7.18 -5.57 26.72
CA GLU A 366 -7.44 -4.30 26.00
C GLU A 366 -7.43 -4.48 24.46
N TYR A 367 -6.76 -5.54 23.96
CA TYR A 367 -6.82 -5.99 22.58
C TYR A 367 -6.90 -7.51 22.50
N ASN A 368 -7.85 -8.01 21.70
CA ASN A 368 -8.11 -9.42 21.57
C ASN A 368 -7.67 -9.93 20.19
N GLU A 369 -6.52 -10.60 20.14
CA GLU A 369 -5.96 -11.18 18.91
C GLU A 369 -6.79 -12.34 18.35
N GLU A 370 -7.63 -12.99 19.18
CA GLU A 370 -8.50 -14.09 18.77
C GLU A 370 -9.85 -13.62 18.21
N ALA A 371 -10.19 -12.35 18.41
CA ALA A 371 -11.45 -11.79 17.93
C ALA A 371 -11.54 -11.81 16.40
N ASN A 372 -12.76 -11.97 15.85
CA ASN A 372 -12.99 -11.98 14.41
C ASN A 372 -12.45 -10.69 13.75
N TYR A 373 -12.66 -9.52 14.37
CA TYR A 373 -12.15 -8.26 13.85
C TYR A 373 -10.61 -8.17 13.77
N ALA A 374 -9.87 -8.97 14.55
CA ALA A 374 -8.41 -8.97 14.55
C ALA A 374 -7.82 -9.82 13.41
N GLN A 375 -8.64 -10.70 12.82
CA GLN A 375 -8.20 -11.68 11.84
C GLN A 375 -7.86 -11.06 10.48
N SER A 376 -7.06 -11.79 9.69
CA SER A 376 -6.57 -11.33 8.39
C SER A 376 -6.31 -12.51 7.44
N GLY A 377 -6.13 -12.22 6.15
CA GLY A 377 -5.96 -13.18 5.06
C GLY A 377 -7.20 -13.25 4.19
N ASP A 378 -7.12 -14.00 3.09
CA ASP A 378 -8.22 -14.13 2.12
C ASP A 378 -9.45 -14.82 2.74
N LEU A 379 -9.26 -15.68 3.75
CA LEU A 379 -10.34 -16.29 4.54
C LEU A 379 -11.19 -15.28 5.33
N TRP A 380 -10.68 -14.06 5.51
CA TRP A 380 -11.35 -12.96 6.23
C TRP A 380 -11.75 -11.82 5.29
N GLU A 381 -11.76 -12.07 3.98
CA GLU A 381 -12.37 -11.23 2.96
C GLU A 381 -13.83 -11.63 2.75
N ARG A 382 -14.71 -10.65 2.59
CA ARG A 382 -16.14 -10.85 2.35
C ARG A 382 -16.54 -10.15 1.06
N GLU A 383 -17.45 -10.76 0.33
CA GLU A 383 -18.03 -10.15 -0.86
C GLU A 383 -19.04 -9.05 -0.45
N ALA A 384 -18.94 -7.88 -1.08
CA ALA A 384 -19.94 -6.83 -0.97
C ALA A 384 -20.01 -6.02 -2.26
N THR A 385 -21.17 -5.44 -2.54
CA THR A 385 -21.34 -4.41 -3.57
C THR A 385 -20.88 -3.08 -3.00
N VAL A 386 -19.95 -2.44 -3.70
CA VAL A 386 -19.46 -1.09 -3.42
C VAL A 386 -20.12 -0.15 -4.41
N GLU A 387 -20.95 0.74 -3.89
CA GLU A 387 -21.58 1.81 -4.67
C GLU A 387 -21.09 3.16 -4.15
N MET A 388 -20.69 4.08 -5.03
CA MET A 388 -20.25 5.42 -4.66
C MET A 388 -20.99 6.47 -5.49
N TYR A 389 -21.47 7.51 -4.84
CA TYR A 389 -22.24 8.58 -5.47
C TYR A 389 -21.70 9.96 -5.09
N LYS A 390 -21.72 10.89 -6.05
CA LYS A 390 -21.56 12.31 -5.77
C LYS A 390 -22.73 12.83 -4.92
N PRO A 391 -22.57 14.00 -4.27
CA PRO A 391 -23.66 14.66 -3.55
C PRO A 391 -24.90 14.94 -4.41
N ASP A 392 -24.75 15.10 -5.73
CA ASP A 392 -25.85 15.31 -6.66
C ASP A 392 -26.54 13.99 -7.11
N GLY A 393 -26.09 12.85 -6.60
CA GLY A 393 -26.61 11.52 -6.93
C GLY A 393 -25.94 10.86 -8.13
N THR A 394 -24.99 11.51 -8.81
CA THR A 394 -24.26 10.91 -9.93
C THR A 394 -23.43 9.71 -9.46
N GLU A 395 -23.60 8.56 -10.10
CA GLU A 395 -22.79 7.36 -9.85
C GLU A 395 -21.31 7.59 -10.19
N MET A 396 -20.45 7.08 -9.32
CA MET A 396 -18.99 7.08 -9.47
C MET A 396 -18.47 5.65 -9.63
N ILE A 397 -18.89 4.74 -8.75
CA ILE A 397 -18.50 3.33 -8.73
C ILE A 397 -19.75 2.51 -8.44
N HIS A 398 -19.91 1.39 -9.12
CA HIS A 398 -20.88 0.34 -8.79
C HIS A 398 -20.27 -1.00 -9.19
N GLN A 399 -19.75 -1.74 -8.21
CA GLN A 399 -18.93 -2.93 -8.48
C GLN A 399 -19.01 -3.93 -7.34
N GLN A 400 -18.94 -5.23 -7.64
CA GLN A 400 -18.71 -6.25 -6.63
C GLN A 400 -17.24 -6.26 -6.20
N ALA A 401 -16.98 -6.29 -4.89
CA ALA A 401 -15.64 -6.16 -4.35
C ALA A 401 -15.44 -6.99 -3.08
N GLY A 402 -14.17 -7.29 -2.80
CA GLY A 402 -13.76 -7.85 -1.53
C GLY A 402 -13.69 -6.76 -0.46
N VAL A 403 -14.12 -7.08 0.75
CA VAL A 403 -14.10 -6.19 1.91
C VAL A 403 -13.41 -6.86 3.09
N ARG A 404 -12.51 -6.12 3.75
CA ARG A 404 -11.82 -6.54 4.98
C ARG A 404 -11.73 -5.40 5.96
N LEU A 405 -11.39 -5.68 7.21
CA LEU A 405 -11.01 -4.61 8.14
C LEU A 405 -9.58 -4.12 7.92
N HIS A 406 -9.40 -2.80 8.08
CA HIS A 406 -8.11 -2.11 8.06
C HIS A 406 -7.65 -1.80 9.49
N GLY A 407 -6.33 -1.71 9.69
CA GLY A 407 -5.70 -1.26 10.92
C GLY A 407 -4.99 -2.37 11.67
N ASN A 408 -4.43 -2.02 12.83
CA ASN A 408 -3.97 -2.97 13.84
C ASN A 408 -4.80 -2.75 15.11
N LYS A 409 -4.31 -1.94 16.07
CA LYS A 409 -5.04 -1.56 17.28
C LYS A 409 -6.44 -0.98 17.02
N SER A 410 -6.58 -0.16 15.97
CA SER A 410 -7.85 0.51 15.63
C SER A 410 -8.99 -0.43 15.23
N ARG A 411 -8.71 -1.71 14.99
CA ARG A 411 -9.78 -2.71 14.78
C ARG A 411 -10.58 -3.00 16.03
N ASN A 412 -10.10 -2.65 17.21
CA ASN A 412 -10.89 -2.76 18.45
C ASN A 412 -11.96 -1.69 18.57
N TYR A 413 -11.79 -0.52 17.94
CA TYR A 413 -12.71 0.59 18.12
C TYR A 413 -14.12 0.22 17.62
N PRO A 414 -15.19 0.74 18.25
CA PRO A 414 -16.55 0.49 17.80
C PRO A 414 -16.75 0.82 16.31
N LYS A 415 -16.19 1.96 15.88
CA LYS A 415 -16.15 2.40 14.48
C LYS A 415 -14.87 1.92 13.81
N LYS A 416 -14.93 0.82 13.06
CA LYS A 416 -13.77 0.19 12.39
C LYS A 416 -13.54 0.71 10.97
N SER A 417 -12.30 0.63 10.49
CA SER A 417 -11.93 0.96 9.11
C SER A 417 -12.11 -0.24 8.15
N PHE A 418 -12.45 0.02 6.90
CA PHE A 418 -12.57 -1.02 5.86
C PHE A 418 -11.48 -0.89 4.79
N ARG A 419 -11.08 -2.03 4.21
CA ARG A 419 -10.32 -2.13 2.96
C ARG A 419 -11.26 -2.64 1.88
N LEU A 420 -11.19 -2.03 0.71
CA LEU A 420 -11.94 -2.43 -0.48
C LEU A 420 -10.96 -2.99 -1.51
N TYR A 421 -11.34 -4.09 -2.16
CA TYR A 421 -10.51 -4.80 -3.12
C TYR A 421 -11.30 -5.03 -4.42
N ALA A 422 -10.89 -4.40 -5.51
CA ALA A 422 -11.34 -4.76 -6.83
C ALA A 422 -10.56 -6.00 -7.30
N ARG A 423 -11.27 -7.10 -7.62
CA ARG A 423 -10.66 -8.36 -8.05
C ARG A 423 -11.55 -9.08 -9.05
N SER A 424 -10.91 -9.81 -9.96
CA SER A 424 -11.57 -10.70 -10.92
C SER A 424 -12.38 -11.84 -10.28
N ASP A 425 -12.16 -12.11 -8.98
CA ASP A 425 -12.91 -13.11 -8.22
C ASP A 425 -14.35 -12.66 -7.91
N TYR A 426 -14.61 -11.35 -7.91
CA TYR A 426 -15.92 -10.76 -7.58
C TYR A 426 -16.60 -10.11 -8.77
N ASP A 427 -15.83 -9.53 -9.69
CA ASP A 427 -16.33 -8.74 -10.82
C ASP A 427 -15.44 -8.96 -12.05
N THR A 428 -15.91 -8.64 -13.26
CA THR A 428 -15.08 -8.75 -14.48
C THR A 428 -13.97 -7.70 -14.50
N GLU A 429 -14.19 -6.56 -13.85
CA GLU A 429 -13.20 -5.51 -13.68
C GLU A 429 -12.37 -5.73 -12.40
N ASN A 430 -11.05 -5.59 -12.49
CA ASN A 430 -10.14 -5.74 -11.35
C ASN A 430 -9.65 -4.39 -10.78
N THR A 431 -10.30 -3.30 -11.17
CA THR A 431 -10.05 -1.93 -10.72
C THR A 431 -11.36 -1.18 -10.49
N PHE A 432 -11.33 -0.21 -9.59
CA PHE A 432 -12.33 0.85 -9.43
C PHE A 432 -11.98 1.99 -10.40
N ASN A 433 -12.74 2.11 -11.50
CA ASN A 433 -12.43 3.03 -12.59
C ASN A 433 -13.17 4.37 -12.44
N TYR A 434 -12.65 5.26 -11.59
CA TYR A 434 -13.13 6.63 -11.42
C TYR A 434 -12.03 7.53 -10.83
N PRO A 435 -11.96 8.83 -11.20
CA PRO A 435 -11.08 9.80 -10.51
C PRO A 435 -11.61 10.13 -9.11
N LEU A 436 -11.36 9.25 -8.14
CA LEU A 436 -11.89 9.30 -6.78
C LEU A 436 -11.28 10.42 -5.93
N PHE A 437 -10.06 10.86 -6.26
CA PHE A 437 -9.32 11.87 -5.52
C PHE A 437 -9.15 13.12 -6.41
N PRO A 438 -9.80 14.25 -6.09
CA PRO A 438 -9.82 15.42 -6.99
C PRO A 438 -8.46 16.06 -7.32
N LYS A 439 -7.39 15.68 -6.62
CA LYS A 439 -6.04 16.23 -6.76
C LYS A 439 -5.03 15.27 -7.40
N GLU A 440 -5.44 14.02 -7.60
CA GLU A 440 -4.64 13.01 -8.25
C GLU A 440 -5.03 12.96 -9.73
N GLU A 441 -4.10 12.60 -10.61
CA GLU A 441 -4.38 12.42 -12.04
C GLU A 441 -4.96 11.01 -12.32
N GLU A 442 -4.77 10.11 -11.37
CA GLU A 442 -5.15 8.70 -11.40
C GLU A 442 -6.67 8.51 -11.37
N SER A 443 -7.15 7.65 -12.27
CA SER A 443 -8.57 7.30 -12.38
C SER A 443 -8.84 5.81 -12.18
N GLU A 444 -7.83 5.02 -11.82
CA GLU A 444 -7.94 3.57 -11.67
C GLU A 444 -7.29 3.14 -10.35
N PHE A 445 -8.06 2.47 -9.50
CA PHE A 445 -7.60 2.03 -8.18
C PHE A 445 -7.96 0.57 -7.96
N ASN A 446 -7.03 -0.30 -7.59
CA ASN A 446 -7.38 -1.68 -7.24
C ASN A 446 -7.72 -1.87 -5.75
N ARG A 447 -7.27 -0.93 -4.89
CA ARG A 447 -7.36 -1.04 -3.43
C ARG A 447 -7.60 0.31 -2.79
N LEU A 448 -8.64 0.39 -1.98
CA LEU A 448 -9.03 1.60 -1.27
C LEU A 448 -9.21 1.31 0.23
N ILE A 449 -9.21 2.37 1.03
CA ILE A 449 -9.49 2.29 2.47
C ILE A 449 -10.63 3.27 2.79
N LEU A 450 -11.61 2.81 3.56
CA LEU A 450 -12.52 3.69 4.30
C LEU A 450 -11.97 3.79 5.72
N ARG A 451 -11.17 4.83 5.99
CA ARG A 451 -10.45 5.01 7.26
C ARG A 451 -11.35 5.73 8.27
N ASN A 452 -11.42 5.19 9.48
CA ASN A 452 -12.15 5.73 10.62
C ASN A 452 -11.43 6.88 11.34
N SER A 453 -10.23 7.25 10.86
CA SER A 453 -9.31 8.24 11.43
C SER A 453 -8.39 7.76 12.56
N GLY A 454 -8.19 6.44 12.71
CA GLY A 454 -7.13 5.92 13.57
C GLY A 454 -7.35 6.27 15.05
N ASN A 455 -6.33 6.79 15.73
CA ASN A 455 -6.44 7.25 17.12
C ASN A 455 -7.23 8.58 17.26
N ASP A 456 -7.57 9.23 16.16
CA ASP A 456 -8.41 10.45 16.11
C ASP A 456 -9.90 10.12 15.82
N TRP A 457 -10.29 8.84 15.86
CA TRP A 457 -11.65 8.38 15.51
C TRP A 457 -12.78 8.89 16.42
N ASP A 458 -12.46 9.38 17.61
CA ASP A 458 -13.37 9.95 18.60
C ASP A 458 -13.02 11.40 18.96
N GLU A 459 -12.13 12.02 18.18
CA GLU A 459 -11.74 13.42 18.32
C GLU A 459 -12.21 14.25 17.13
N THR A 460 -11.32 14.59 16.19
CA THR A 460 -11.66 15.49 15.07
C THR A 460 -12.21 14.74 13.85
N LEU A 461 -11.90 13.44 13.74
CA LEU A 461 -12.18 12.57 12.60
C LEU A 461 -11.39 12.90 11.34
N PHE A 462 -10.43 13.83 11.39
CA PHE A 462 -9.71 14.26 10.20
C PHE A 462 -8.24 14.61 10.41
N ARG A 463 -7.66 14.43 11.61
CA ARG A 463 -6.29 14.87 11.93
C ARG A 463 -5.24 14.36 10.94
N ASP A 464 -5.13 13.04 10.75
CA ASP A 464 -4.22 12.44 9.74
C ASP A 464 -4.55 12.93 8.32
N ALA A 465 -5.83 13.11 8.00
CA ALA A 465 -6.23 13.60 6.69
C ALA A 465 -5.79 15.06 6.43
N PHE A 466 -5.95 15.93 7.42
CA PHE A 466 -5.48 17.30 7.37
C PHE A 466 -3.96 17.37 7.27
N LEU A 467 -3.22 16.56 8.02
CA LEU A 467 -1.76 16.60 8.01
C LEU A 467 -1.17 16.12 6.67
N GLN A 468 -1.77 15.10 6.08
CA GLN A 468 -1.41 14.62 4.74
C GLN A 468 -1.68 15.67 3.66
N GLU A 469 -2.82 16.35 3.80
CA GLU A 469 -3.14 17.50 2.95
C GLU A 469 -2.16 18.67 3.19
N LEU A 470 -1.73 18.94 4.43
CA LEU A 470 -0.84 20.04 4.79
C LEU A 470 0.54 19.91 4.12
N ILE A 471 1.09 18.69 4.11
CA ILE A 471 2.37 18.36 3.47
C ILE A 471 2.26 18.07 1.97
N GLY A 472 1.07 18.26 1.37
CA GLY A 472 0.88 18.08 -0.06
C GLY A 472 1.83 18.98 -0.87
N GLY A 473 2.61 18.37 -1.76
CA GLY A 473 3.69 19.03 -2.53
C GLY A 473 5.10 18.72 -2.04
N PHE A 474 5.26 17.99 -0.94
CA PHE A 474 6.55 17.48 -0.48
C PHE A 474 7.03 16.34 -1.38
N ASP A 475 8.35 16.13 -1.47
CA ASP A 475 8.99 15.05 -2.25
C ASP A 475 8.88 13.68 -1.55
N VAL A 476 7.71 13.36 -0.99
CA VAL A 476 7.43 12.13 -0.24
C VAL A 476 6.16 11.48 -0.76
N GLU A 477 6.04 10.17 -0.56
CA GLU A 477 4.76 9.52 -0.81
C GLU A 477 3.76 9.91 0.28
N THR A 478 2.60 10.41 -0.13
CA THR A 478 1.49 10.82 0.74
C THR A 478 0.22 10.02 0.41
N GLN A 479 -0.77 10.03 1.31
CA GLN A 479 -2.04 9.34 1.10
C GLN A 479 -3.13 10.28 0.58
N ALA A 480 -3.55 10.07 -0.67
CA ALA A 480 -4.70 10.76 -1.24
C ALA A 480 -5.98 10.50 -0.44
N LEU A 481 -6.90 11.48 -0.44
CA LEU A 481 -8.06 11.48 0.46
C LEU A 481 -9.30 12.14 -0.13
N GLN A 482 -10.47 11.62 0.29
CA GLN A 482 -11.78 12.21 0.04
C GLN A 482 -12.70 11.91 1.25
N PRO A 483 -13.20 12.91 1.99
CA PRO A 483 -14.19 12.67 3.04
C PRO A 483 -15.50 12.17 2.42
N VAL A 484 -16.12 11.15 3.03
CA VAL A 484 -17.34 10.50 2.53
C VAL A 484 -18.28 10.14 3.68
N ASN A 485 -19.57 10.02 3.37
CA ASN A 485 -20.56 9.42 4.26
C ASN A 485 -20.73 7.93 3.91
N LEU A 486 -20.49 7.04 4.88
CA LEU A 486 -20.64 5.61 4.69
C LEU A 486 -22.04 5.15 5.08
N TYR A 487 -22.65 4.33 4.23
CA TYR A 487 -23.82 3.53 4.54
C TYR A 487 -23.44 2.05 4.49
N LEU A 488 -23.81 1.27 5.51
CA LEU A 488 -23.59 -0.18 5.57
C LEU A 488 -24.95 -0.87 5.59
N ASN A 489 -25.26 -1.66 4.55
CA ASN A 489 -26.56 -2.30 4.35
C ASN A 489 -27.76 -1.33 4.50
N GLY A 490 -27.59 -0.10 4.02
CA GLY A 490 -28.62 0.96 4.05
C GLY A 490 -28.64 1.79 5.34
N GLU A 491 -27.89 1.41 6.38
CA GLU A 491 -27.77 2.21 7.61
C GLU A 491 -26.63 3.23 7.52
N TYR A 492 -26.88 4.47 7.94
CA TYR A 492 -25.82 5.47 8.10
C TYR A 492 -24.78 5.00 9.12
N TRP A 493 -23.53 4.90 8.67
CA TRP A 493 -22.40 4.39 9.43
C TRP A 493 -21.42 5.47 9.86
N GLY A 494 -21.67 6.74 9.54
CA GLY A 494 -20.82 7.88 9.94
C GLY A 494 -19.94 8.42 8.82
N VAL A 495 -19.21 9.50 9.15
CA VAL A 495 -18.21 10.10 8.25
C VAL A 495 -16.93 9.27 8.25
N TYR A 496 -16.37 9.01 7.09
CA TYR A 496 -15.13 8.27 6.88
C TYR A 496 -14.22 9.03 5.93
N ASN A 497 -12.93 8.72 5.99
CA ASN A 497 -11.95 9.16 5.02
C ASN A 497 -11.78 8.06 3.96
N LEU A 498 -12.25 8.26 2.74
CA LEU A 498 -11.83 7.43 1.61
C LEU A 498 -10.36 7.76 1.32
N ARG A 499 -9.51 6.75 1.27
CA ARG A 499 -8.06 6.89 1.17
C ARG A 499 -7.48 5.92 0.16
N GLU A 500 -6.46 6.38 -0.54
CA GLU A 500 -5.58 5.50 -1.28
C GLU A 500 -4.82 4.57 -0.33
N ARG A 501 -4.62 3.32 -0.74
CA ARG A 501 -3.87 2.33 0.03
C ARG A 501 -2.44 2.22 -0.49
N ILE A 502 -1.49 2.79 0.25
CA ILE A 502 -0.05 2.61 -0.03
C ILE A 502 0.39 1.20 0.41
N ASP A 503 0.20 0.23 -0.47
CA ASP A 503 0.81 -1.10 -0.41
C ASP A 503 1.66 -1.39 -1.65
N ASN A 504 2.05 -2.63 -1.88
CA ASN A 504 2.86 -3.02 -3.03
C ASN A 504 2.21 -2.71 -4.39
N HIS A 505 0.87 -2.69 -4.49
CA HIS A 505 0.19 -2.39 -5.75
C HIS A 505 0.11 -0.89 -6.03
N HIS A 506 0.15 -0.05 -4.99
CA HIS A 506 0.21 1.41 -5.12
C HIS A 506 1.27 1.83 -6.15
N PHE A 507 2.48 1.29 -6.02
CA PHE A 507 3.60 1.64 -6.90
C PHE A 507 3.44 1.13 -8.33
N GLU A 508 2.70 0.03 -8.52
CA GLU A 508 2.38 -0.48 -9.85
C GLU A 508 1.37 0.43 -10.57
N PHE A 509 0.29 0.83 -9.89
CA PHE A 509 -0.75 1.68 -10.47
C PHE A 509 -0.30 3.12 -10.65
N LYS A 510 0.41 3.67 -9.66
CA LYS A 510 0.87 5.07 -9.66
C LYS A 510 2.10 5.30 -10.54
N TYR A 511 3.08 4.39 -10.48
CA TYR A 511 4.37 4.58 -11.14
C TYR A 511 4.71 3.53 -12.20
N GLY A 512 3.86 2.53 -12.43
CA GLY A 512 4.18 1.39 -13.29
C GLY A 512 5.30 0.51 -12.74
N ILE A 513 5.61 0.59 -11.44
CA ILE A 513 6.68 -0.16 -10.80
C ILE A 513 6.12 -1.49 -10.29
N THR A 514 6.40 -2.55 -11.03
CA THR A 514 6.02 -3.92 -10.70
C THR A 514 6.83 -4.46 -9.51
N GLU A 515 6.29 -5.45 -8.79
CA GLU A 515 6.92 -6.01 -7.59
C GLU A 515 8.36 -6.53 -7.81
N ASP A 516 8.66 -7.08 -8.99
CA ASP A 516 10.00 -7.58 -9.32
C ASP A 516 11.04 -6.44 -9.41
N ARG A 517 10.58 -5.20 -9.65
CA ARG A 517 11.39 -3.97 -9.62
C ARG A 517 11.27 -3.20 -8.31
N LEU A 518 10.31 -3.48 -7.45
CA LEU A 518 10.14 -2.78 -6.16
C LEU A 518 11.03 -3.38 -5.06
N GLU A 519 11.70 -2.52 -4.31
CA GLU A 519 12.16 -2.81 -2.95
C GLU A 519 11.39 -1.90 -1.99
N TYR A 520 10.62 -2.48 -1.06
CA TYR A 520 9.78 -1.73 -0.12
C TYR A 520 10.00 -2.24 1.30
N LEU A 521 10.42 -1.35 2.19
CA LEU A 521 10.85 -1.66 3.54
C LEU A 521 10.04 -0.87 4.59
N GLU A 522 10.00 -1.39 5.81
CA GLU A 522 9.40 -0.74 6.98
C GLU A 522 10.28 -0.90 8.23
N HIS A 523 10.14 -0.01 9.22
CA HIS A 523 10.89 -0.04 10.48
C HIS A 523 12.41 -0.27 10.29
N ASP A 524 13.02 -1.17 11.06
CA ASP A 524 14.45 -1.54 10.97
C ASP A 524 14.73 -2.44 9.76
N SER A 525 14.58 -1.89 8.55
CA SER A 525 14.86 -2.58 7.29
C SER A 525 14.09 -3.88 7.09
N LYS A 526 12.90 -4.00 7.70
CA LYS A 526 12.02 -5.15 7.55
C LYS A 526 11.44 -5.15 6.15
N VAL A 527 11.57 -6.28 5.46
CA VAL A 527 11.16 -6.41 4.06
C VAL A 527 9.65 -6.55 3.96
N ARG A 528 9.01 -5.64 3.20
CA ARG A 528 7.64 -5.81 2.72
C ARG A 528 7.62 -6.43 1.31
N VAL A 529 8.49 -5.95 0.41
CA VAL A 529 8.69 -6.46 -0.95
C VAL A 529 10.17 -6.41 -1.31
N GLY A 530 10.66 -7.41 -2.05
CA GLY A 530 12.04 -7.44 -2.54
C GLY A 530 13.05 -7.92 -1.50
N ASP A 531 14.15 -7.19 -1.32
CA ASP A 531 15.16 -7.44 -0.29
C ASP A 531 15.72 -6.13 0.28
N ASN A 532 16.48 -6.21 1.39
CA ASN A 532 16.99 -5.04 2.10
C ASN A 532 18.50 -4.81 1.95
N ARG A 533 19.20 -5.59 1.12
CA ARG A 533 20.68 -5.57 1.08
C ARG A 533 21.21 -4.22 0.60
N HIS A 534 20.54 -3.59 -0.37
CA HIS A 534 20.96 -2.28 -0.88
C HIS A 534 20.93 -1.21 0.23
N TYR A 535 19.85 -1.16 1.01
CA TYR A 535 19.71 -0.23 2.13
C TYR A 535 20.72 -0.51 3.25
N VAL A 536 20.84 -1.78 3.67
CA VAL A 536 21.76 -2.18 4.74
C VAL A 536 23.22 -1.90 4.35
N ASN A 537 23.59 -2.08 3.08
CA ASN A 537 24.92 -1.73 2.57
C ASN A 537 25.17 -0.22 2.62
N MET A 538 24.17 0.61 2.28
CA MET A 538 24.28 2.07 2.41
C MET A 538 24.50 2.48 3.87
N LEU A 539 23.70 1.95 4.80
CA LEU A 539 23.88 2.24 6.23
C LEU A 539 25.24 1.75 6.75
N THR A 540 25.69 0.57 6.31
CA THR A 540 27.02 0.04 6.68
C THR A 540 28.13 0.94 6.16
N TYR A 541 28.03 1.41 4.91
CA TYR A 541 29.00 2.34 4.34
C TYR A 541 29.09 3.65 5.13
N ILE A 542 27.95 4.20 5.57
CA ILE A 542 27.93 5.39 6.44
C ILE A 542 28.59 5.10 7.79
N LYS A 543 28.36 3.91 8.40
CA LYS A 543 28.99 3.53 9.68
C LYS A 543 30.51 3.36 9.57
N GLU A 544 31.00 2.91 8.43
CA GLU A 544 32.41 2.58 8.21
C GLU A 544 33.24 3.76 7.66
N ASN A 545 32.60 4.87 7.27
CA ASN A 545 33.27 6.01 6.63
C ASN A 545 32.84 7.34 7.27
N ASP A 546 33.70 8.36 7.18
CA ASP A 546 33.38 9.70 7.68
C ASP A 546 32.47 10.45 6.70
N ILE A 547 31.21 10.64 7.07
CA ILE A 547 30.19 11.34 6.26
C ILE A 547 30.52 12.82 6.01
N LYS A 548 31.47 13.41 6.76
CA LYS A 548 32.00 14.75 6.51
C LYS A 548 32.84 14.83 5.24
N ASP A 549 33.37 13.70 4.75
CA ASP A 549 34.07 13.67 3.46
C ASP A 549 33.07 13.91 2.31
N PRO A 550 33.26 14.96 1.48
CA PRO A 550 32.38 15.25 0.34
C PRO A 550 32.22 14.07 -0.64
N LYS A 551 33.20 13.16 -0.73
CA LYS A 551 33.10 11.97 -1.60
C LYS A 551 32.15 10.92 -1.01
N VAL A 552 32.18 10.74 0.31
CA VAL A 552 31.30 9.81 1.01
C VAL A 552 29.87 10.34 0.91
N TYR A 553 29.64 11.62 1.23
CA TYR A 553 28.34 12.25 1.10
C TYR A 553 27.77 12.18 -0.33
N LYS A 554 28.62 12.44 -1.34
CA LYS A 554 28.22 12.29 -2.74
C LYS A 554 27.81 10.86 -3.09
N TRP A 555 28.54 9.85 -2.62
CA TRP A 555 28.16 8.46 -2.87
C TRP A 555 26.80 8.12 -2.22
N VAL A 556 26.54 8.61 -1.01
CA VAL A 556 25.26 8.41 -0.32
C VAL A 556 24.11 9.10 -1.05
N SER A 557 24.31 10.32 -1.56
CA SER A 557 23.28 11.04 -2.36
C SER A 557 22.98 10.40 -3.72
N GLU A 558 23.83 9.47 -4.18
CA GLU A 558 23.54 8.61 -5.33
C GLU A 558 22.68 7.39 -4.94
N GLN A 559 22.59 7.01 -3.66
CA GLN A 559 21.81 5.86 -3.18
C GLN A 559 20.38 6.22 -2.72
N MET A 560 20.18 7.45 -2.24
CA MET A 560 18.90 7.92 -1.69
C MET A 560 18.54 9.30 -2.22
N ASP A 561 17.24 9.57 -2.30
CA ASP A 561 16.74 10.90 -2.64
C ASP A 561 16.84 11.80 -1.41
N MET A 562 17.69 12.82 -1.51
CA MET A 562 17.97 13.73 -0.42
C MET A 562 16.80 14.68 -0.14
N ASN A 563 16.02 15.07 -1.14
CA ASN A 563 14.83 15.88 -0.91
C ASN A 563 13.77 15.05 -0.19
N SER A 564 13.51 13.84 -0.67
CA SER A 564 12.52 12.96 -0.05
C SER A 564 12.82 12.70 1.42
N PHE A 565 14.08 12.43 1.76
CA PHE A 565 14.47 12.24 3.15
C PHE A 565 14.34 13.51 4.00
N ILE A 566 14.77 14.66 3.47
CA ILE A 566 14.67 15.95 4.19
C ILE A 566 13.20 16.29 4.44
N ASP A 567 12.36 16.22 3.41
CA ASP A 567 10.93 16.52 3.48
C ASP A 567 10.19 15.58 4.44
N TYR A 568 10.53 14.28 4.43
CA TYR A 568 10.00 13.29 5.37
C TYR A 568 10.31 13.67 6.82
N ASN A 569 11.57 13.94 7.14
CA ASN A 569 11.96 14.30 8.50
C ASN A 569 11.34 15.65 8.92
N ILE A 570 11.29 16.64 8.03
CA ILE A 570 10.66 17.94 8.33
C ILE A 570 9.17 17.76 8.62
N ALA A 571 8.46 16.94 7.85
CA ALA A 571 7.04 16.65 8.09
C ALA A 571 6.84 16.05 9.48
N GLU A 572 7.54 14.96 9.82
CA GLU A 572 7.43 14.27 11.12
C GLU A 572 7.82 15.16 12.30
N ILE A 573 8.88 15.95 12.16
CA ILE A 573 9.36 16.87 13.20
C ILE A 573 8.37 18.02 13.42
N TYR A 574 7.89 18.66 12.35
CA TYR A 574 6.96 19.79 12.46
C TYR A 574 5.66 19.36 13.12
N VAL A 575 5.05 18.26 12.66
CA VAL A 575 3.78 17.76 13.25
C VAL A 575 3.97 17.16 14.64
N SER A 576 5.21 17.02 15.12
CA SER A 576 5.52 16.41 16.41
C SER A 576 4.93 15.00 16.55
N ASN A 577 5.14 14.14 15.56
CA ASN A 577 4.69 12.75 15.64
C ASN A 577 5.50 11.99 16.71
N LEU A 578 4.88 11.64 17.83
CA LEU A 578 5.56 11.00 18.96
C LEU A 578 5.63 9.47 18.85
N ASP A 579 4.96 8.87 17.87
CA ASP A 579 5.11 7.43 17.57
C ASP A 579 6.25 7.15 16.56
N TRP A 580 6.74 8.20 15.90
CA TRP A 580 7.97 8.22 15.10
C TRP A 580 9.14 8.71 15.97
N PRO A 581 10.40 8.22 15.84
CA PRO A 581 10.95 7.43 14.74
C PRO A 581 11.01 5.91 14.97
N ALA A 582 10.50 5.34 16.05
CA ALA A 582 10.46 3.86 16.16
C ALA A 582 9.39 3.23 15.24
N ASN A 583 8.24 3.88 15.09
CA ASN A 583 7.12 3.40 14.28
C ASN A 583 6.83 4.34 13.11
N ASN A 584 5.84 3.94 12.30
CA ASN A 584 5.33 4.68 11.15
C ASN A 584 6.37 5.01 10.06
N ILE A 585 7.43 4.20 9.99
CA ILE A 585 8.48 4.33 8.96
C ILE A 585 8.22 3.38 7.80
N ARG A 586 8.17 3.93 6.58
CA ARG A 586 8.27 3.17 5.33
C ARG A 586 9.11 3.90 4.29
N TYR A 587 9.82 3.12 3.49
CA TYR A 587 10.69 3.64 2.44
C TYR A 587 10.86 2.63 1.32
N TRP A 588 11.03 3.12 0.11
CA TRP A 588 10.98 2.30 -1.10
C TRP A 588 12.00 2.77 -2.14
N ARG A 589 12.33 1.89 -3.08
CA ARG A 589 13.05 2.25 -4.31
C ARG A 589 12.72 1.33 -5.47
N GLU A 590 12.95 1.81 -6.68
CA GLU A 590 12.92 1.00 -7.89
C GLU A 590 14.31 0.39 -8.18
N LYS A 591 14.38 -0.90 -8.52
CA LYS A 591 15.59 -1.57 -9.00
C LYS A 591 15.81 -1.37 -10.50
N PRO A 592 17.07 -1.46 -10.98
CA PRO A 592 18.28 -1.61 -10.18
C PRO A 592 18.84 -0.27 -9.64
N ASN A 593 18.49 0.85 -10.26
CA ASN A 593 19.19 2.14 -10.11
C ASN A 593 18.36 3.25 -9.43
N GLY A 594 17.16 2.96 -8.97
CA GLY A 594 16.34 3.92 -8.24
C GLY A 594 16.93 4.22 -6.86
N LYS A 595 16.59 5.41 -6.36
CA LYS A 595 17.03 5.90 -5.06
C LYS A 595 15.99 5.58 -3.99
N TRP A 596 16.44 5.38 -2.75
CA TRP A 596 15.56 5.29 -1.59
C TRP A 596 14.77 6.58 -1.40
N GLN A 597 13.46 6.45 -1.22
CA GLN A 597 12.48 7.50 -0.98
C GLN A 597 11.58 7.12 0.19
N TRP A 598 10.93 8.09 0.83
CA TRP A 598 10.16 7.88 2.06
C TRP A 598 8.66 8.10 1.86
N THR A 599 7.88 7.40 2.68
CA THR A 599 6.43 7.52 2.74
C THR A 599 6.02 8.07 4.10
N VAL A 600 5.19 9.11 4.10
CA VAL A 600 4.58 9.64 5.32
C VAL A 600 3.19 9.02 5.47
N TYR A 601 2.91 8.39 6.61
CA TYR A 601 1.60 7.80 6.91
C TYR A 601 1.37 7.70 8.41
N ASP A 602 0.10 7.63 8.83
CA ASP A 602 -0.29 7.44 10.24
C ASP A 602 0.14 8.60 11.14
N LEU A 603 -0.30 9.82 10.78
CA LEU A 603 0.07 11.05 11.50
C LEU A 603 -0.93 11.43 12.61
N ASP A 604 -1.91 10.58 12.93
CA ASP A 604 -2.91 10.90 13.95
C ASP A 604 -2.36 11.01 15.38
N PHE A 605 -1.13 10.55 15.63
CA PHE A 605 -0.40 10.73 16.90
C PHE A 605 0.51 11.97 16.92
N GLY A 606 0.07 13.05 16.29
CA GLY A 606 0.77 14.33 16.24
C GLY A 606 -0.18 15.54 16.31
N PHE A 607 0.40 16.73 16.17
CA PHE A 607 -0.32 18.00 16.01
C PHE A 607 -1.27 18.33 17.17
N GLY A 608 -0.79 18.17 18.41
CA GLY A 608 -1.56 18.45 19.63
C GLY A 608 -2.34 17.28 20.21
N LYS A 609 -2.18 16.05 19.70
CA LYS A 609 -2.97 14.87 20.11
C LYS A 609 -2.97 14.60 21.62
N ASP A 610 -1.86 14.83 22.30
CA ASP A 610 -1.70 14.61 23.75
C ASP A 610 -1.72 15.93 24.56
N GLY A 611 -2.17 17.03 23.95
CA GLY A 611 -2.21 18.36 24.56
C GLY A 611 -1.27 19.35 23.86
N VAL A 612 -1.67 20.62 23.81
CA VAL A 612 -0.94 21.65 23.06
C VAL A 612 0.39 21.98 23.72
N GLU A 613 0.38 22.32 25.01
CA GLU A 613 1.55 22.85 25.73
C GLU A 613 2.78 21.94 25.63
N GLU A 614 2.63 20.64 25.88
CA GLU A 614 3.73 19.68 25.80
C GLU A 614 4.20 19.44 24.35
N THR A 615 3.27 19.37 23.39
CA THR A 615 3.59 18.95 22.02
C THR A 615 4.13 20.08 21.15
N VAL A 616 3.73 21.34 21.36
CA VAL A 616 4.29 22.49 20.62
C VAL A 616 5.73 22.79 21.04
N ALA A 617 6.03 22.52 22.31
CA ALA A 617 7.34 22.70 22.91
C ALA A 617 8.29 21.53 22.63
N HIS A 618 7.77 20.33 22.39
CA HIS A 618 8.60 19.13 22.22
C HIS A 618 9.66 19.31 21.12
N HIS A 619 10.93 19.14 21.51
CA HIS A 619 12.10 19.31 20.63
C HIS A 619 12.31 18.06 19.74
N THR A 620 11.36 17.78 18.85
CA THR A 620 11.30 16.54 18.04
C THR A 620 12.56 16.30 17.19
N LEU A 621 13.31 17.34 16.81
CA LEU A 621 14.61 17.18 16.13
C LEU A 621 15.69 16.55 17.03
N ASN A 622 15.75 16.92 18.32
CA ASN A 622 16.66 16.29 19.29
C ASN A 622 16.26 14.84 19.50
N PHE A 623 14.97 14.62 19.71
CA PHE A 623 14.39 13.29 19.86
C PHE A 623 14.69 12.36 18.66
N ALA A 624 14.61 12.89 17.45
CA ALA A 624 14.91 12.17 16.20
C ALA A 624 16.40 11.91 15.93
N THR A 625 17.28 12.50 16.73
CA THR A 625 18.74 12.42 16.54
C THR A 625 19.47 11.88 17.77
N GLU A 626 18.74 11.56 18.84
CA GLU A 626 19.28 11.05 20.10
C GLU A 626 20.10 9.76 19.90
N GLU A 627 21.15 9.60 20.73
CA GLU A 627 22.05 8.46 20.71
C GLU A 627 21.86 7.55 21.93
N GLY A 628 22.07 6.24 21.74
CA GLY A 628 22.22 5.27 22.82
C GLY A 628 20.93 4.60 23.29
N ASN A 629 19.78 4.92 22.71
CA ASN A 629 18.54 4.21 23.01
C ASN A 629 18.46 2.87 22.26
N THR A 630 18.07 1.80 22.95
CA THR A 630 17.95 0.45 22.37
C THR A 630 16.50 0.03 22.06
N GLY A 631 15.50 0.80 22.51
CA GLY A 631 14.09 0.46 22.37
C GLY A 631 13.24 1.64 21.92
N TRP A 632 11.93 1.40 21.80
CA TRP A 632 10.94 2.47 21.58
C TRP A 632 11.10 3.56 22.66
N PRO A 633 10.96 4.87 22.33
CA PRO A 633 10.37 5.39 21.09
C PRO A 633 11.36 5.84 19.99
N ASN A 634 12.66 5.87 20.24
CA ASN A 634 13.66 6.38 19.29
C ASN A 634 14.96 5.54 19.30
N PRO A 635 14.88 4.22 19.02
CA PRO A 635 16.03 3.33 19.07
C PRO A 635 17.12 3.76 18.08
N ASP A 636 18.38 3.46 18.40
CA ASP A 636 19.57 3.90 17.66
C ASP A 636 19.50 3.65 16.15
N TRP A 637 18.89 2.54 15.71
CA TRP A 637 18.76 2.23 14.28
C TRP A 637 17.89 3.25 13.53
N SER A 638 16.91 3.84 14.22
CA SER A 638 15.93 4.78 13.64
C SER A 638 16.48 6.21 13.54
N THR A 639 17.25 6.65 14.54
CA THR A 639 17.84 8.00 14.59
C THR A 639 19.17 8.09 13.84
N PHE A 640 19.85 6.95 13.63
CA PHE A 640 21.18 6.87 13.02
C PHE A 640 21.32 7.61 11.69
N LEU A 641 20.40 7.42 10.75
CA LEU A 641 20.56 7.98 9.41
C LEU A 641 20.49 9.52 9.42
N LEU A 642 19.50 10.09 10.11
CA LEU A 642 19.34 11.55 10.22
C LEU A 642 20.53 12.16 10.98
N ARG A 643 20.86 11.63 12.16
CA ARG A 643 21.94 12.19 12.99
C ARG A 643 23.29 12.15 12.27
N SER A 644 23.60 11.06 11.56
CA SER A 644 24.83 10.96 10.77
C SER A 644 24.84 11.93 9.59
N LEU A 645 23.75 12.07 8.84
CA LEU A 645 23.71 13.01 7.71
C LEU A 645 23.85 14.47 8.16
N LEU A 646 23.32 14.85 9.32
CA LEU A 646 23.45 16.19 9.90
C LEU A 646 24.88 16.56 10.32
N GLU A 647 25.80 15.59 10.40
CA GLU A 647 27.23 15.86 10.57
C GLU A 647 27.87 16.45 9.30
N ASN A 648 27.29 16.22 8.12
CA ASN A 648 27.78 16.80 6.87
C ASN A 648 27.25 18.23 6.68
N GLU A 649 28.15 19.20 6.48
CA GLU A 649 27.79 20.62 6.36
C GLU A 649 26.86 20.93 5.17
N GLU A 650 26.94 20.17 4.08
CA GLU A 650 26.09 20.38 2.90
C GLU A 650 24.66 19.87 3.15
N PHE A 651 24.53 18.69 3.74
CA PHE A 651 23.23 18.16 4.15
C PHE A 651 22.60 19.04 5.23
N ARG A 652 23.37 19.41 6.27
CA ARG A 652 22.93 20.30 7.35
C ARG A 652 22.37 21.60 6.79
N ALA A 653 23.10 22.25 5.88
CA ALA A 653 22.68 23.51 5.28
C ALA A 653 21.38 23.35 4.48
N ARG A 654 21.28 22.28 3.68
CA ARG A 654 20.07 21.96 2.93
C ARG A 654 18.88 21.67 3.85
N PHE A 655 19.07 20.90 4.91
CA PHE A 655 18.04 20.55 5.88
C PHE A 655 17.48 21.81 6.56
N ALA A 656 18.34 22.61 7.19
CA ALA A 656 17.91 23.83 7.90
C ALA A 656 17.32 24.89 6.94
N GLY A 657 17.88 25.03 5.73
CA GLY A 657 17.37 25.94 4.71
C GLY A 657 16.01 25.51 4.14
N THR A 658 15.82 24.22 3.89
CA THR A 658 14.53 23.67 3.41
C THR A 658 13.48 23.75 4.52
N PHE A 659 13.85 23.44 5.77
CA PHE A 659 12.95 23.57 6.91
C PHE A 659 12.51 25.04 7.09
N SER A 660 13.45 25.98 7.12
CA SER A 660 13.13 27.42 7.14
C SER A 660 12.20 27.82 5.99
N HIS A 661 12.44 27.30 4.78
CA HIS A 661 11.56 27.59 3.64
C HIS A 661 10.14 27.05 3.86
N TYR A 662 9.97 25.84 4.40
CA TYR A 662 8.65 25.30 4.73
C TYR A 662 7.95 26.02 5.87
N LEU A 663 8.67 26.52 6.87
CA LEU A 663 8.10 27.38 7.92
C LEU A 663 7.51 28.68 7.35
N ASN A 664 8.11 29.26 6.31
CA ASN A 664 7.53 30.43 5.63
C ASN A 664 6.43 30.11 4.63
N THR A 665 6.33 28.85 4.17
CA THR A 665 5.45 28.50 3.04
C THR A 665 4.34 27.55 3.45
N HIS A 666 4.65 26.28 3.74
CA HIS A 666 3.65 25.24 4.03
C HIS A 666 3.14 25.33 5.47
N PHE A 667 4.02 25.71 6.38
CA PHE A 667 3.83 25.66 7.82
C PHE A 667 3.67 27.05 8.47
N ASN A 668 3.54 28.09 7.65
CA ASN A 668 3.24 29.42 8.13
C ASN A 668 1.85 29.45 8.81
N GLU A 669 1.76 30.10 9.97
CA GLU A 669 0.57 30.19 10.81
C GLU A 669 -0.74 30.45 10.04
N ASP A 670 -0.78 31.50 9.20
CA ASP A 670 -1.96 31.88 8.43
C ASP A 670 -2.37 30.76 7.48
N ARG A 671 -1.41 30.15 6.79
CA ARG A 671 -1.74 29.06 5.85
C ARG A 671 -2.26 27.82 6.59
N VAL A 672 -1.60 27.44 7.69
CA VAL A 672 -1.96 26.26 8.48
C VAL A 672 -3.37 26.43 9.06
N THR A 673 -3.64 27.56 9.72
CA THR A 673 -4.93 27.83 10.36
C THR A 673 -6.07 28.01 9.35
N ASN A 674 -5.86 28.76 8.27
CA ASN A 674 -6.87 28.90 7.21
C ASN A 674 -7.19 27.55 6.54
N LYS A 675 -6.18 26.70 6.35
CA LYS A 675 -6.37 25.36 5.79
C LYS A 675 -7.13 24.45 6.76
N LEU A 676 -6.79 24.50 8.05
CA LEU A 676 -7.48 23.76 9.12
C LEU A 676 -8.95 24.17 9.21
N ASP A 677 -9.25 25.47 9.23
CA ASP A 677 -10.61 25.99 9.31
C ASP A 677 -11.46 25.56 8.11
N LYS A 678 -10.87 25.60 6.91
CA LYS A 678 -11.51 25.08 5.70
C LYS A 678 -11.77 23.58 5.82
N PHE A 679 -10.81 22.81 6.32
CA PHE A 679 -10.96 21.38 6.53
C PHE A 679 -12.08 21.08 7.53
N ALA A 680 -12.05 21.70 8.72
CA ALA A 680 -13.07 21.54 9.75
C ALA A 680 -14.48 21.88 9.24
N SER A 681 -14.62 22.92 8.40
CA SER A 681 -15.91 23.31 7.82
C SER A 681 -16.54 22.24 6.91
N ILE A 682 -15.73 21.35 6.32
CA ILE A 682 -16.21 20.22 5.49
C ILE A 682 -16.83 19.13 6.37
N TYR A 683 -16.27 18.90 7.55
CA TYR A 683 -16.72 17.84 8.47
C TYR A 683 -17.85 18.29 9.38
N GLN A 684 -17.84 19.55 9.83
CA GLN A 684 -18.76 20.10 10.82
C GLN A 684 -20.25 19.73 10.59
N PRO A 685 -20.81 19.77 9.35
CA PRO A 685 -22.20 19.41 9.12
C PRO A 685 -22.56 17.94 9.43
N GLU A 686 -21.57 17.04 9.39
CA GLU A 686 -21.78 15.60 9.57
C GLU A 686 -21.57 15.14 11.02
N ILE A 687 -20.91 15.95 11.84
CA ILE A 687 -20.48 15.54 13.19
C ILE A 687 -21.69 15.20 14.08
N GLU A 688 -22.77 15.97 14.06
CA GLU A 688 -23.94 15.67 14.90
C GLU A 688 -24.55 14.28 14.60
N ARG A 689 -24.60 13.90 13.32
CA ARG A 689 -25.09 12.57 12.91
C ARG A 689 -24.09 11.47 13.27
N ASN A 690 -22.79 11.73 13.15
CA ASN A 690 -21.74 10.80 13.57
C ASN A 690 -21.82 10.53 15.09
N ILE A 691 -21.94 11.59 15.91
CA ILE A 691 -22.12 11.50 17.36
C ILE A 691 -23.39 10.70 17.69
N LYS A 692 -24.51 10.97 17.01
CA LYS A 692 -25.75 10.21 17.22
C LYS A 692 -25.58 8.71 17.00
N ARG A 693 -24.73 8.30 16.05
CA ARG A 693 -24.49 6.89 15.71
C ARG A 693 -23.48 6.21 16.65
N TRP A 694 -22.41 6.92 17.00
CA TRP A 694 -21.22 6.34 17.64
C TRP A 694 -20.95 6.82 19.06
N ASN A 695 -21.62 7.89 19.50
CA ASN A 695 -21.29 8.62 20.73
C ASN A 695 -19.82 9.07 20.75
N ALA A 696 -19.28 9.43 19.58
CA ALA A 696 -17.89 9.81 19.35
C ALA A 696 -17.83 10.85 18.21
N PRO A 697 -17.17 12.01 18.39
CA PRO A 697 -16.74 12.57 19.70
C PRO A 697 -17.90 12.70 20.69
N GLU A 698 -17.61 12.94 21.97
CA GLU A 698 -18.64 12.95 23.02
C GLU A 698 -19.75 14.01 22.80
N SER A 699 -19.40 15.13 22.15
CA SER A 699 -20.33 16.21 21.82
C SER A 699 -19.76 17.10 20.71
N MET A 700 -20.61 17.97 20.14
CA MET A 700 -20.15 19.02 19.22
C MET A 700 -19.17 20.00 19.87
N GLU A 701 -19.35 20.29 21.17
CA GLU A 701 -18.44 21.14 21.93
C GLU A 701 -17.07 20.46 22.05
N LYS A 702 -17.03 19.17 22.38
CA LYS A 702 -15.78 18.41 22.47
C LYS A 702 -15.08 18.30 21.12
N TRP A 703 -15.83 18.08 20.04
CA TRP A 703 -15.27 18.14 18.68
C TRP A 703 -14.59 19.49 18.42
N GLN A 704 -15.28 20.59 18.73
CA GLN A 704 -14.73 21.94 18.53
C GLN A 704 -13.50 22.22 19.39
N GLU A 705 -13.46 21.74 20.64
CA GLU A 705 -12.26 21.78 21.50
C GLU A 705 -11.08 21.07 20.84
N ASN A 706 -11.29 19.86 20.30
CA ASN A 706 -10.21 19.11 19.64
C ASN A 706 -9.72 19.80 18.35
N VAL A 707 -10.62 20.46 17.61
CA VAL A 707 -10.23 21.32 16.48
C VAL A 707 -9.43 22.55 16.96
N ASN A 708 -9.81 23.13 18.10
CA ASN A 708 -9.07 24.26 18.68
C ASN A 708 -7.67 23.85 19.15
N VAL A 709 -7.50 22.65 19.71
CA VAL A 709 -6.17 22.07 20.03
C VAL A 709 -5.27 22.03 18.80
N MET A 710 -5.79 21.55 17.67
CA MET A 710 -5.03 21.60 16.40
C MET A 710 -4.72 23.03 15.95
N ARG A 711 -5.68 23.96 16.12
CA ARG A 711 -5.48 25.37 15.74
C ARG A 711 -4.40 26.03 16.59
N GLU A 712 -4.45 25.85 17.90
CA GLU A 712 -3.46 26.37 18.85
C GLU A 712 -2.07 25.80 18.57
N PHE A 713 -1.95 24.51 18.25
CA PHE A 713 -0.69 23.94 17.80
C PHE A 713 -0.15 24.65 16.54
N GLY A 714 -0.98 24.76 15.50
CA GLY A 714 -0.59 25.36 14.23
C GLY A 714 -0.30 26.87 14.27
N LEU A 715 -0.80 27.58 15.30
CA LEU A 715 -0.56 29.01 15.50
C LEU A 715 0.84 29.34 16.00
N VAL A 716 1.48 28.43 16.75
CA VAL A 716 2.74 28.74 17.44
C VAL A 716 3.90 27.81 17.09
N ARG A 717 3.62 26.68 16.41
CA ARG A 717 4.63 25.62 16.21
C ARG A 717 5.83 26.08 15.37
N ASP A 718 5.64 26.98 14.41
CA ASP A 718 6.72 27.49 13.56
C ASP A 718 7.77 28.27 14.35
N ASP A 719 7.35 29.09 15.32
CA ASP A 719 8.27 29.80 16.23
C ASP A 719 9.14 28.84 17.04
N TYR A 720 8.53 27.77 17.59
CA TYR A 720 9.28 26.71 18.27
C TYR A 720 10.24 26.02 17.31
N MET A 721 9.88 25.79 16.04
CA MET A 721 10.79 25.18 15.08
C MET A 721 11.98 26.10 14.76
N TYR A 722 11.77 27.40 14.63
CA TYR A 722 12.87 28.36 14.48
C TYR A 722 13.79 28.38 15.70
N ALA A 723 13.24 28.33 16.92
CA ALA A 723 14.02 28.22 18.14
C ALA A 723 14.85 26.92 18.16
N HIS A 724 14.20 25.78 17.93
CA HIS A 724 14.85 24.47 17.91
C HIS A 724 15.97 24.37 16.87
N LEU A 725 15.78 24.95 15.68
CA LEU A 725 16.83 24.99 14.66
C LEU A 725 18.04 25.83 15.09
N VAL A 726 17.81 26.99 15.72
CA VAL A 726 18.88 27.86 16.21
C VAL A 726 19.64 27.25 17.38
N ASP A 727 18.95 26.58 18.31
CA ASP A 727 19.59 25.84 19.40
C ASP A 727 20.38 24.64 18.88
N PHE A 728 19.73 23.77 18.11
CA PHE A 728 20.29 22.50 17.66
C PHE A 728 21.56 22.68 16.82
N PHE A 729 21.54 23.61 15.87
CA PHE A 729 22.68 23.85 14.97
C PHE A 729 23.68 24.89 15.51
N ASP A 730 23.45 25.42 16.71
CA ASP A 730 24.21 26.51 17.32
C ASP A 730 24.36 27.74 16.41
N LEU A 731 23.25 28.21 15.84
CA LEU A 731 23.24 29.33 14.89
C LEU A 731 23.20 30.67 15.63
N SER A 732 23.71 31.75 15.03
CA SER A 732 23.78 33.06 15.69
C SER A 732 22.50 33.91 15.58
N GLY A 733 21.47 33.42 14.87
CA GLY A 733 20.15 34.03 14.79
C GLY A 733 19.43 33.72 13.49
N TYR A 734 18.72 34.72 12.95
CA TYR A 734 17.93 34.64 11.73
C TYR A 734 18.31 35.73 10.73
N ALA A 735 17.75 35.65 9.53
CA ALA A 735 17.72 36.73 8.57
C ALA A 735 16.37 36.75 7.83
N ASN A 736 15.78 37.93 7.69
CA ASN A 736 14.72 38.14 6.73
C ASN A 736 15.34 38.21 5.33
N MET A 737 14.87 37.36 4.43
CA MET A 737 15.24 37.33 3.02
C MET A 737 14.05 37.84 2.19
N THR A 738 14.23 38.95 1.51
CA THR A 738 13.26 39.50 0.55
C THR A 738 13.76 39.27 -0.87
N VAL A 739 12.98 38.56 -1.68
CA VAL A 739 13.25 38.28 -3.09
C VAL A 739 12.30 39.12 -3.94
N THR A 740 12.85 39.87 -4.90
CA THR A 740 12.08 40.63 -5.88
C THR A 740 12.45 40.15 -7.27
N VAL A 741 11.46 39.73 -8.07
CA VAL A 741 11.68 39.20 -9.42
C VAL A 741 11.21 40.21 -10.47
N GLU A 742 12.09 40.51 -11.42
CA GLU A 742 11.82 41.42 -12.54
C GLU A 742 11.36 40.67 -13.80
N SER A 743 11.69 39.37 -13.91
CA SER A 743 11.28 38.49 -15.01
C SER A 743 10.04 37.65 -14.68
N ASP A 744 9.63 36.76 -15.60
CA ASP A 744 8.58 35.75 -15.35
C ASP A 744 9.17 34.39 -14.94
N GLN A 745 10.49 34.35 -14.65
CA GLN A 745 11.18 33.11 -14.29
C GLN A 745 10.91 32.74 -12.83
N GLN A 746 10.72 31.45 -12.58
CA GLN A 746 10.53 30.89 -11.26
C GLN A 746 11.84 30.90 -10.47
N VAL A 747 11.79 31.35 -9.22
CA VAL A 747 12.93 31.36 -8.29
C VAL A 747 12.64 30.38 -7.16
N GLU A 748 13.65 29.58 -6.81
CA GLU A 748 13.54 28.46 -5.89
C GLU A 748 14.65 28.49 -4.85
N VAL A 749 14.38 27.93 -3.66
CA VAL A 749 15.39 27.62 -2.63
C VAL A 749 15.52 26.10 -2.54
N TYR A 750 16.70 25.56 -2.85
CA TYR A 750 16.93 24.10 -2.87
C TYR A 750 15.93 23.30 -3.74
N GLY A 751 15.43 23.91 -4.82
CA GLY A 751 14.42 23.32 -5.70
C GLY A 751 12.97 23.47 -5.19
N LYS A 752 12.75 24.27 -4.15
CA LYS A 752 11.42 24.57 -3.60
C LYS A 752 10.99 25.98 -4.00
N ASP A 753 9.79 26.09 -4.56
CA ASP A 753 9.27 27.32 -5.13
C ASP A 753 9.10 28.45 -4.11
N ILE A 754 9.56 29.65 -4.45
CA ILE A 754 9.23 30.86 -3.69
C ILE A 754 7.88 31.40 -4.17
N PRO A 755 6.84 31.48 -3.32
CA PRO A 755 5.50 31.91 -3.73
C PRO A 755 5.42 33.44 -3.82
N MET A 756 5.81 33.99 -4.98
CA MET A 756 5.79 35.44 -5.25
C MET A 756 4.39 36.04 -5.12
N ASP A 757 4.31 37.24 -4.53
CA ASP A 757 3.07 38.02 -4.44
C ASP A 757 2.69 38.68 -5.78
N SER A 758 1.58 39.41 -5.81
CA SER A 758 1.14 40.14 -7.02
C SER A 758 2.10 41.24 -7.50
N ASN A 759 3.03 41.67 -6.65
CA ASN A 759 4.06 42.64 -6.96
C ASN A 759 5.39 41.98 -7.38
N LYS A 760 5.42 40.64 -7.51
CA LYS A 760 6.62 39.83 -7.74
C LYS A 760 7.67 39.98 -6.63
N GLU A 761 7.19 40.14 -5.40
CA GLU A 761 8.01 40.21 -4.20
C GLU A 761 7.59 39.11 -3.21
N TRP A 762 8.55 38.59 -2.46
CA TRP A 762 8.30 37.67 -1.37
C TRP A 762 9.32 37.87 -0.26
N THR A 763 8.89 37.82 0.99
CA THR A 763 9.76 37.89 2.16
C THR A 763 9.55 36.65 3.02
N GLY A 764 10.65 36.05 3.48
CA GLY A 764 10.62 34.98 4.47
C GLY A 764 11.80 35.02 5.43
N MET A 765 11.62 34.45 6.62
CA MET A 765 12.62 34.36 7.67
C MET A 765 13.40 33.04 7.57
N TYR A 766 14.72 33.11 7.57
CA TYR A 766 15.58 31.94 7.49
C TYR A 766 16.60 31.96 8.62
N THR A 767 17.03 30.79 9.05
CA THR A 767 18.12 30.70 10.03
C THR A 767 19.43 31.26 9.45
N ALA A 768 20.13 32.09 10.22
CA ALA A 768 21.40 32.68 9.84
C ALA A 768 22.53 31.63 9.78
N ASP A 769 23.69 32.05 9.27
CA ASP A 769 24.94 31.26 9.17
C ASP A 769 24.85 30.02 8.27
N THR A 770 23.67 29.74 7.73
CA THR A 770 23.38 28.56 6.94
C THR A 770 23.36 28.96 5.46
N PRO A 771 24.24 28.41 4.61
CA PRO A 771 24.22 28.70 3.19
C PRO A 771 22.94 28.20 2.53
N LEU A 772 22.35 28.97 1.62
CA LEU A 772 21.16 28.64 0.82
C LEU A 772 21.51 28.56 -0.66
N GLU A 773 21.11 27.48 -1.32
CA GLU A 773 21.17 27.41 -2.77
C GLU A 773 19.93 28.04 -3.40
N ILE A 774 20.15 29.13 -4.14
CA ILE A 774 19.13 29.77 -4.96
C ILE A 774 19.18 29.16 -6.36
N GLN A 775 18.01 28.82 -6.89
CA GLN A 775 17.83 28.30 -8.24
C GLN A 775 16.85 29.18 -9.03
N VAL A 776 17.01 29.19 -10.34
CA VAL A 776 16.11 29.82 -11.31
C VAL A 776 15.78 28.76 -12.34
N GLU A 777 14.48 28.43 -12.49
CA GLU A 777 14.00 27.37 -13.39
C GLU A 777 14.73 26.03 -13.14
N GLY A 778 14.79 25.59 -11.89
CA GLY A 778 15.46 24.36 -11.46
C GLY A 778 16.98 24.31 -11.66
N LYS A 779 17.62 25.41 -12.02
CA LYS A 779 19.08 25.50 -12.20
C LYS A 779 19.69 26.49 -11.23
N LYS A 780 20.86 26.15 -10.69
CA LYS A 780 21.62 27.02 -9.79
C LYS A 780 21.79 28.43 -10.37
N ALA A 781 21.37 29.43 -9.59
CA ALA A 781 21.46 30.84 -9.94
C ALA A 781 22.89 31.36 -9.81
N VAL A 782 23.19 32.45 -10.53
CA VAL A 782 24.42 33.22 -10.35
C VAL A 782 24.11 34.42 -9.46
N LEU A 783 24.70 34.44 -8.27
CA LEU A 783 24.54 35.53 -7.30
C LEU A 783 25.70 36.52 -7.40
N THR A 784 25.41 37.82 -7.39
CA THR A 784 26.43 38.88 -7.38
C THR A 784 26.12 39.93 -6.31
N ALA A 785 27.02 40.12 -5.36
CA ALA A 785 26.88 41.13 -4.31
C ALA A 785 27.11 42.55 -4.83
N LYS A 786 26.36 43.54 -4.31
CA LYS A 786 26.67 44.96 -4.54
C LYS A 786 27.97 45.34 -3.81
N GLU A 787 28.65 46.39 -4.28
CA GLU A 787 29.97 46.79 -3.79
C GLU A 787 30.01 46.96 -2.25
N ASN A 788 30.99 46.31 -1.60
CA ASN A 788 31.23 46.25 -0.14
C ASN A 788 30.41 45.22 0.68
N GLU A 789 29.70 44.28 0.04
CA GLU A 789 28.88 43.25 0.72
C GLU A 789 29.36 41.80 0.50
N GLY A 790 30.66 41.62 0.23
CA GLY A 790 31.26 40.36 -0.28
C GLY A 790 31.23 39.12 0.64
N ASN A 791 30.59 39.17 1.81
CA ASN A 791 30.50 38.05 2.76
C ASN A 791 29.17 37.27 2.65
N LEU A 792 28.25 37.67 1.76
CA LEU A 792 26.93 37.07 1.59
C LEU A 792 26.91 35.88 0.62
N ILE A 793 28.04 35.54 0.00
CA ILE A 793 28.15 34.45 -0.96
C ILE A 793 29.31 33.56 -0.53
N ASP A 794 29.06 32.25 -0.36
CA ASP A 794 30.11 31.28 -0.04
C ASP A 794 30.95 30.88 -1.27
N GLU A 795 31.99 30.08 -1.03
CA GLU A 795 32.86 29.56 -2.11
C GLU A 795 32.15 28.67 -3.13
N LYS A 796 30.97 28.14 -2.80
CA LYS A 796 30.11 27.34 -3.68
C LYS A 796 29.05 28.19 -4.39
N GLY A 797 29.07 29.52 -4.24
CA GLY A 797 28.10 30.43 -4.85
C GLY A 797 26.71 30.40 -4.21
N ARG A 798 26.60 29.94 -2.96
CA ARG A 798 25.35 29.92 -2.18
C ARG A 798 25.22 31.20 -1.35
N LEU A 799 23.98 31.63 -1.09
CA LEU A 799 23.68 32.76 -0.23
C LEU A 799 23.96 32.43 1.23
N VAL A 800 24.85 33.16 1.89
CA VAL A 800 25.07 33.06 3.34
C VAL A 800 24.30 34.17 4.03
N LEU A 801 23.33 33.78 4.85
CA LEU A 801 22.48 34.72 5.56
C LEU A 801 23.19 35.27 6.82
N PRO A 802 23.30 36.60 6.98
CA PRO A 802 23.96 37.18 8.13
C PRO A 802 23.01 37.22 9.33
N SER A 803 23.54 37.06 10.55
CA SER A 803 22.77 37.33 11.78
C SER A 803 22.77 38.80 12.20
N LYS A 804 23.65 39.64 11.63
CA LYS A 804 23.69 41.08 11.90
C LYS A 804 23.98 41.88 10.63
N GLY A 805 23.25 42.98 10.47
CA GLY A 805 23.41 43.91 9.34
C GLY A 805 22.59 43.51 8.12
N ASN A 806 22.65 44.36 7.09
CA ASN A 806 21.83 44.23 5.88
C ASN A 806 22.74 44.08 4.66
N GLY A 807 22.21 43.50 3.58
CA GLY A 807 22.85 43.55 2.28
C GLY A 807 21.94 43.13 1.13
N GLU A 808 22.44 43.25 -0.09
CA GLU A 808 21.67 43.09 -1.32
C GLU A 808 22.48 42.38 -2.42
N LEU A 809 21.87 41.36 -3.01
CA LEU A 809 22.41 40.56 -4.09
C LEU A 809 21.57 40.72 -5.36
N VAL A 810 22.24 40.61 -6.51
CA VAL A 810 21.60 40.42 -7.80
C VAL A 810 21.47 38.92 -8.08
N ILE A 811 20.28 38.50 -8.51
CA ILE A 811 20.01 37.16 -9.02
C ILE A 811 20.10 37.21 -10.55
N SER A 812 20.93 36.33 -11.11
CA SER A 812 20.94 36.02 -12.53
C SER A 812 20.67 34.54 -12.76
N ASP A 813 20.08 34.21 -13.90
CA ASP A 813 19.93 32.82 -14.34
C ASP A 813 21.29 32.19 -14.70
N HIS A 814 21.28 30.91 -15.03
CA HIS A 814 22.48 30.15 -15.40
C HIS A 814 23.20 30.67 -16.68
N GLU A 815 22.56 31.53 -17.47
CA GLU A 815 23.15 32.19 -18.65
C GLU A 815 23.68 33.60 -18.34
N GLY A 816 23.46 34.08 -17.11
CA GLY A 816 23.87 35.40 -16.63
C GLY A 816 22.84 36.50 -16.87
N ASN A 817 21.65 36.19 -17.39
CA ASN A 817 20.58 37.18 -17.54
C ASN A 817 20.04 37.56 -16.17
N ARG A 818 19.80 38.85 -15.94
CA ARG A 818 19.26 39.35 -14.68
C ARG A 818 17.82 38.88 -14.49
N VAL A 819 17.54 38.31 -13.33
CA VAL A 819 16.23 37.80 -12.91
C VAL A 819 15.60 38.72 -11.87
N GLY A 820 16.41 39.21 -10.92
CA GLY A 820 15.89 39.98 -9.79
C GLY A 820 16.95 40.34 -8.75
N THR A 821 16.50 40.57 -7.52
CA THR A 821 17.34 40.91 -6.36
C THR A 821 16.94 40.13 -5.11
N ILE A 822 17.91 39.92 -4.22
CA ILE A 822 17.67 39.44 -2.85
C ILE A 822 18.17 40.53 -1.90
N SER A 823 17.32 40.99 -0.99
CA SER A 823 17.72 41.82 0.15
C SER A 823 17.68 40.97 1.41
N VAL A 824 18.69 41.09 2.27
CA VAL A 824 18.77 40.37 3.54
C VAL A 824 18.90 41.33 4.71
N GLU A 825 18.23 41.02 5.82
CA GLU A 825 18.30 41.75 7.09
C GLU A 825 18.51 40.75 8.23
N GLY A 826 19.68 40.81 8.86
CA GLY A 826 20.06 39.90 9.94
C GLY A 826 19.44 40.27 11.29
N ILE A 827 18.93 39.27 11.99
CA ILE A 827 18.28 39.35 13.30
C ILE A 827 19.07 38.46 14.28
N PRO A 828 19.91 39.02 15.15
CA PRO A 828 20.72 38.21 16.06
C PRO A 828 19.88 37.65 17.20
N VAL A 829 20.21 36.45 17.64
CA VAL A 829 19.62 35.84 18.84
C VAL A 829 20.67 35.82 19.95
N GLU A 830 20.35 36.44 21.09
CA GLU A 830 21.21 36.37 22.27
C GLU A 830 21.05 34.99 22.93
N LYS A 831 22.17 34.32 23.22
CA LYS A 831 22.20 32.99 23.83
C LYS A 831 22.86 33.06 25.21
N ASP A 832 22.13 32.63 26.23
CA ASP A 832 22.64 32.53 27.60
C ASP A 832 22.36 31.14 28.21
N THR A 833 23.11 30.78 29.24
CA THR A 833 22.83 29.60 30.07
C THR A 833 22.63 30.06 31.50
N ILE A 834 21.48 29.71 32.09
CA ILE A 834 21.14 30.01 33.47
C ILE A 834 20.94 28.73 34.25
N SER A 835 21.35 28.73 35.51
CA SER A 835 21.07 27.65 36.46
C SER A 835 20.29 28.22 37.62
N LEU A 836 19.17 27.58 37.95
CA LEU A 836 18.22 28.02 38.97
C LEU A 836 17.93 26.86 39.93
N ASP A 837 17.66 27.17 41.20
CA ASP A 837 17.09 26.18 42.13
C ASP A 837 15.56 26.08 41.92
N VAL A 838 14.97 24.91 42.20
CA VAL A 838 13.49 24.78 42.23
C VAL A 838 12.88 25.81 43.19
N GLY A 839 11.92 26.60 42.72
CA GLY A 839 11.27 27.69 43.44
C GLY A 839 11.95 29.06 43.27
N GLU A 840 13.04 29.15 42.52
CA GLU A 840 13.69 30.41 42.16
C GLU A 840 12.93 31.09 41.00
N GLU A 841 12.70 32.40 41.13
CA GLU A 841 12.03 33.23 40.13
C GLU A 841 13.10 33.95 39.29
N PHE A 842 13.04 33.76 37.97
CA PHE A 842 13.90 34.42 37.00
C PHE A 842 13.14 35.55 36.29
N ASN A 843 13.71 36.75 36.32
CA ASN A 843 13.13 37.91 35.65
C ASN A 843 13.62 38.01 34.21
N TRP A 844 12.92 37.36 33.28
CA TRP A 844 13.28 37.39 31.86
C TRP A 844 13.11 38.77 31.23
N SER A 845 12.31 39.67 31.83
CA SER A 845 12.16 41.05 31.34
C SER A 845 13.45 41.88 31.38
N GLU A 846 14.50 41.42 32.07
CA GLU A 846 15.82 42.04 32.04
C GLU A 846 16.60 41.70 30.75
N VAL A 847 16.20 40.63 30.06
CA VAL A 847 16.76 40.17 28.79
C VAL A 847 15.99 40.79 27.62
N ALA A 848 14.70 41.06 27.79
CA ALA A 848 13.86 41.70 26.78
C ALA A 848 13.95 43.24 26.84
N SER A 849 14.43 43.87 25.76
CA SER A 849 14.66 45.34 25.72
C SER A 849 13.47 46.19 25.28
N SER A 850 12.31 45.60 24.96
CA SER A 850 11.17 46.30 24.34
C SER A 850 9.81 45.99 25.00
N LYS A 851 8.82 46.83 24.69
CA LYS A 851 7.45 46.74 25.19
C LYS A 851 6.65 45.87 24.22
N GLY A 852 6.05 44.77 24.69
CA GLY A 852 5.27 43.85 23.85
C GLY A 852 5.95 42.50 23.55
N THR A 853 7.12 42.23 24.14
CA THR A 853 7.76 40.90 24.12
C THR A 853 7.05 39.94 25.09
N TYR A 854 7.11 38.65 24.81
CA TYR A 854 6.73 37.57 25.74
C TYR A 854 7.79 36.46 25.72
N ALA A 855 7.68 35.47 26.60
CA ALA A 855 8.58 34.34 26.64
C ALA A 855 7.82 33.01 26.75
N THR A 856 8.44 31.94 26.25
CA THR A 856 7.93 30.57 26.28
C THR A 856 9.04 29.62 26.71
N ILE A 857 8.70 28.50 27.34
CA ILE A 857 9.67 27.46 27.72
C ILE A 857 9.33 26.14 27.03
N ASP A 858 10.33 25.43 26.52
CA ASP A 858 10.16 24.18 25.77
C ASP A 858 9.95 22.93 26.65
N ASN A 859 9.81 23.13 27.97
CA ASN A 859 9.54 22.09 28.95
C ASN A 859 8.54 22.65 29.96
N PRO A 860 7.23 22.41 29.77
CA PRO A 860 6.19 23.02 30.60
C PRO A 860 6.28 22.57 32.07
N ASP A 861 6.82 21.37 32.35
CA ASP A 861 7.06 20.90 33.73
C ASP A 861 8.08 21.75 34.49
N LEU A 862 8.88 22.57 33.80
CA LEU A 862 9.81 23.50 34.43
C LEU A 862 9.10 24.70 35.08
N GLY A 863 7.87 25.02 34.67
CA GLY A 863 7.03 26.03 35.29
C GLY A 863 6.49 27.08 34.34
N ASP A 864 5.57 27.89 34.87
CA ASP A 864 4.83 28.88 34.09
C ASP A 864 5.66 30.14 33.81
N VAL A 865 5.55 30.62 32.56
CA VAL A 865 6.04 31.93 32.15
C VAL A 865 4.89 32.92 32.19
N ASN A 866 5.04 34.01 32.96
CA ASN A 866 4.14 35.15 32.90
C ASN A 866 4.78 36.32 32.14
N ASP A 867 4.05 37.44 32.00
CA ASP A 867 4.46 38.66 31.29
C ASP A 867 5.84 39.22 31.67
N ARG A 868 6.45 38.81 32.79
CA ARG A 868 7.73 39.36 33.26
C ARG A 868 8.69 38.36 33.87
N THR A 869 8.17 37.29 34.44
CA THR A 869 8.97 36.34 35.20
C THR A 869 8.64 34.90 34.83
N PHE A 870 9.64 34.05 35.03
CA PHE A 870 9.57 32.61 34.91
C PHE A 870 9.85 32.04 36.31
N THR A 871 9.00 31.13 36.81
CA THR A 871 9.22 30.48 38.10
C THR A 871 9.52 29.01 37.90
N ALA A 872 10.62 28.53 38.48
CA ALA A 872 11.01 27.14 38.43
C ALA A 872 10.11 26.26 39.31
N GLU A 873 9.28 25.39 38.73
CA GLU A 873 8.36 24.51 39.48
C GLU A 873 8.92 23.10 39.71
N SER A 874 9.77 22.60 38.81
CA SER A 874 10.43 21.31 38.95
C SER A 874 11.87 21.34 38.45
N ALA A 875 12.68 20.38 38.89
CA ALA A 875 14.04 20.23 38.40
C ALA A 875 14.06 19.58 37.02
N GLY A 876 14.90 20.09 36.14
CA GLY A 876 15.04 19.63 34.77
C GLY A 876 15.89 20.59 33.94
N GLU A 877 15.90 20.36 32.64
CA GLU A 877 16.55 21.23 31.67
C GLU A 877 15.53 21.61 30.60
N GLY A 878 15.62 22.84 30.11
CA GLY A 878 14.76 23.37 29.06
C GLY A 878 15.33 24.66 28.48
N LEU A 879 14.62 25.20 27.51
CA LEU A 879 14.98 26.32 26.68
C LEU A 879 13.89 27.37 26.82
N LEU A 880 14.23 28.47 27.48
CA LEU A 880 13.39 29.65 27.57
C LEU A 880 13.68 30.55 26.35
N THR A 881 12.69 30.75 25.49
CA THR A 881 12.75 31.63 24.33
C THR A 881 11.97 32.91 24.59
N VAL A 882 12.52 34.04 24.14
CA VAL A 882 11.89 35.36 24.25
C VAL A 882 11.56 35.86 22.85
N HIS A 883 10.31 36.25 22.65
CA HIS A 883 9.73 36.66 21.38
C HIS A 883 9.48 38.17 21.34
N ASN A 884 9.55 38.77 20.16
CA ASN A 884 9.23 40.18 19.92
C ASN A 884 7.76 40.39 19.52
N GLU A 885 7.36 41.62 19.19
CA GLU A 885 5.97 41.97 18.79
C GLU A 885 5.52 41.41 17.43
N LYS A 886 6.42 40.73 16.73
CA LYS A 886 6.18 39.99 15.48
C LYS A 886 6.40 38.49 15.69
N ASP A 887 6.35 38.04 16.94
CA ASP A 887 6.53 36.66 17.40
C ASP A 887 7.89 36.03 17.04
N GLN A 888 8.88 36.86 16.68
CA GLN A 888 10.22 36.36 16.36
C GLN A 888 11.04 36.17 17.63
N VAL A 889 11.72 35.02 17.74
CA VAL A 889 12.68 34.75 18.81
C VAL A 889 13.84 35.75 18.73
N VAL A 890 14.04 36.53 19.79
CA VAL A 890 15.12 37.52 19.90
C VAL A 890 16.16 37.14 20.96
N SER A 891 15.81 36.23 21.87
CA SER A 891 16.74 35.69 22.87
C SER A 891 16.36 34.26 23.25
N MET A 892 17.37 33.48 23.59
CA MET A 892 17.26 32.08 24.00
C MET A 892 18.13 31.83 25.22
N MET A 893 17.57 31.15 26.22
CA MET A 893 18.23 30.85 27.47
C MET A 893 18.09 29.36 27.77
N ARG A 894 19.22 28.65 27.85
CA ARG A 894 19.21 27.28 28.40
C ARG A 894 19.07 27.36 29.90
N VAL A 895 17.97 26.86 30.42
CA VAL A 895 17.63 26.87 31.84
C VAL A 895 17.88 25.48 32.40
N LYS A 896 18.80 25.38 33.36
CA LYS A 896 19.01 24.18 34.16
C LYS A 896 18.43 24.41 35.55
N ILE A 897 17.30 23.78 35.83
CA ILE A 897 16.70 23.80 37.16
C ILE A 897 17.22 22.61 37.93
N VAL A 898 17.93 22.88 39.03
CA VAL A 898 18.43 21.86 39.93
C VAL A 898 17.56 21.79 41.17
N GLN A 899 17.43 20.59 41.73
CA GLN A 899 16.86 20.45 43.07
C GLN A 899 17.75 21.25 44.04
N PRO A 900 17.18 22.11 44.90
CA PRO A 900 17.96 22.76 45.95
C PRO A 900 18.67 21.68 46.74
N ALA A 901 19.94 21.92 47.09
CA ALA A 901 20.75 20.96 47.84
C ALA A 901 19.95 20.43 49.03
N LYS A 902 19.71 19.11 49.06
CA LYS A 902 18.88 18.48 50.09
C LYS A 902 19.52 18.78 51.45
N GLU A 903 18.89 19.65 52.23
CA GLU A 903 19.30 19.96 53.60
C GLU A 903 19.59 18.63 54.34
N PRO A 904 20.72 18.53 55.06
CA PRO A 904 21.11 17.29 55.70
C PRO A 904 20.01 16.85 56.68
N SER A 905 19.68 15.55 56.64
CA SER A 905 18.62 15.02 57.48
C SER A 905 19.10 14.95 58.93
N VAL A 906 18.57 15.81 59.81
CA VAL A 906 18.89 15.77 61.24
C VAL A 906 17.93 14.83 61.96
N TYR A 907 18.45 13.70 62.42
CA TYR A 907 17.78 12.75 63.29
C TYR A 907 17.95 13.16 64.76
N ASN A 908 16.85 13.24 65.51
CA ASN A 908 16.94 13.40 66.96
C ASN A 908 17.43 12.10 67.63
N GLU A 909 17.95 12.17 68.85
CA GLU A 909 18.30 11.02 69.70
C GLU A 909 17.21 9.92 69.79
N GLY A 910 15.93 10.29 69.69
CA GLY A 910 14.78 9.37 69.72
C GLY A 910 14.29 8.89 68.34
N HIS A 911 15.06 9.11 67.26
CA HIS A 911 14.67 8.69 65.92
C HIS A 911 14.49 7.16 65.82
N PRO A 912 13.51 6.63 65.06
CA PRO A 912 13.27 5.17 64.96
C PRO A 912 14.46 4.34 64.46
N SER A 913 15.41 4.97 63.77
CA SER A 913 16.66 4.31 63.33
C SER A 913 17.70 4.16 64.43
N ALA A 914 17.48 4.76 65.61
CA ALA A 914 18.36 4.67 66.77
C ALA A 914 17.89 3.55 67.71
N THR A 915 18.81 2.67 68.09
CA THR A 915 18.59 1.60 69.05
C THR A 915 19.54 1.75 70.22
N TYR A 916 19.00 1.70 71.44
CA TYR A 916 19.77 1.85 72.68
C TYR A 916 19.94 0.52 73.40
N GLN A 917 21.12 0.31 73.98
CA GLN A 917 21.44 -0.78 74.88
C GLN A 917 22.00 -0.21 76.20
N GLY A 918 21.63 -0.82 77.33
CA GLY A 918 21.94 -0.32 78.66
C GLY A 918 20.96 0.76 79.15
N THR A 919 21.27 1.39 80.28
CA THR A 919 20.43 2.41 80.92
C THR A 919 20.76 3.79 80.36
N TRP A 920 19.77 4.41 79.74
CA TRP A 920 19.82 5.78 79.24
C TRP A 920 18.74 6.62 79.92
N HIS A 921 19.04 7.90 80.11
CA HIS A 921 18.16 8.86 80.76
C HIS A 921 17.91 10.05 79.85
N ASP A 922 16.65 10.44 79.74
CA ASP A 922 16.25 11.60 78.93
C ASP A 922 16.44 12.91 79.71
N THR A 923 16.74 13.96 78.98
CA THR A 923 16.82 15.34 79.46
C THR A 923 16.04 16.26 78.56
N GLN A 924 15.41 17.27 79.15
CA GLN A 924 14.69 18.30 78.41
C GLN A 924 15.39 19.65 78.59
N ASN A 925 15.68 20.31 77.48
CA ASN A 925 16.24 21.65 77.43
C ASN A 925 15.87 22.26 76.07
N GLU A 926 15.36 23.49 76.05
CA GLU A 926 15.01 24.20 74.81
C GLU A 926 16.19 24.36 73.85
N ASN A 927 17.41 24.28 74.36
CA ASN A 927 18.62 24.36 73.56
C ASN A 927 19.05 23.02 72.95
N HIS A 928 18.38 21.89 73.23
CA HIS A 928 18.60 20.62 72.52
C HIS A 928 17.85 20.62 71.18
N HIS A 929 18.28 19.78 70.24
CA HIS A 929 17.53 19.53 69.02
C HIS A 929 16.15 18.96 69.41
N ARG A 930 15.08 19.61 68.92
CA ARG A 930 13.68 19.32 69.27
C ARG A 930 13.37 19.29 70.79
N GLY A 931 14.23 19.88 71.62
CA GLY A 931 14.00 20.08 73.04
C GLY A 931 14.36 18.90 73.95
N THR A 932 14.89 17.80 73.42
CA THR A 932 15.22 16.59 74.17
C THR A 932 16.61 16.06 73.83
N ALA A 933 17.25 15.36 74.78
CA ALA A 933 18.50 14.64 74.58
C ALA A 933 18.61 13.46 75.54
N SER A 934 19.45 12.49 75.22
CA SER A 934 19.67 11.26 76.00
C SER A 934 21.08 11.22 76.56
N TYR A 935 21.26 10.71 77.78
CA TYR A 935 22.59 10.46 78.32
C TYR A 935 22.70 9.14 79.07
N SER A 936 23.91 8.62 79.13
CA SER A 936 24.23 7.46 79.96
C SER A 936 25.56 7.62 80.70
N GLU A 937 25.62 7.05 81.89
CA GLU A 937 26.83 6.88 82.69
C GLU A 937 27.17 5.38 82.84
N GLU A 938 26.34 4.48 82.29
CA GLU A 938 26.54 3.05 82.40
C GLU A 938 27.66 2.59 81.46
N ARG A 939 28.73 2.01 82.01
CA ARG A 939 29.80 1.43 81.21
C ARG A 939 29.24 0.30 80.33
N GLY A 940 29.44 0.42 79.02
CA GLY A 940 28.90 -0.51 78.03
C GLY A 940 27.49 -0.18 77.57
N GLY A 941 26.90 0.96 77.99
CA GLY A 941 25.71 1.50 77.34
C GLY A 941 26.04 1.94 75.91
N GLU A 942 25.15 1.63 74.97
CA GLU A 942 25.37 1.88 73.54
C GLU A 942 24.16 2.54 72.90
N ILE A 943 24.41 3.34 71.87
CA ILE A 943 23.43 3.75 70.88
C ILE A 943 23.96 3.40 69.49
N THR A 944 23.15 2.74 68.68
CA THR A 944 23.43 2.48 67.27
C THR A 944 22.41 3.20 66.42
N ILE A 945 22.87 4.04 65.48
CA ILE A 945 22.03 4.73 64.50
C ILE A 945 22.27 4.16 63.11
N THR A 946 21.20 3.80 62.40
CA THR A 946 21.25 3.43 60.98
C THR A 946 20.87 4.63 60.11
N PHE A 947 21.63 4.90 59.04
CA PHE A 947 21.39 6.02 58.13
C PHE A 947 21.69 5.63 56.68
N GLU A 948 21.19 6.42 55.73
CA GLU A 948 21.49 6.28 54.31
C GLU A 948 22.05 7.60 53.78
N GLY A 949 23.28 7.60 53.28
CA GLY A 949 24.00 8.82 52.90
C GLY A 949 25.49 8.59 52.68
N THR A 950 26.26 9.66 52.52
CA THR A 950 27.72 9.65 52.31
C THR A 950 28.52 10.01 53.57
N GLY A 951 27.84 10.30 54.68
CA GLY A 951 28.45 10.60 55.98
C GLY A 951 27.43 10.89 57.09
N ILE A 952 27.91 11.04 58.32
CA ILE A 952 27.09 11.38 59.49
C ILE A 952 27.89 12.21 60.51
N ARG A 953 27.24 13.19 61.15
CA ARG A 953 27.78 13.94 62.30
C ARG A 953 26.95 13.69 63.55
N TRP A 954 27.61 13.53 64.69
CA TRP A 954 26.98 13.41 66.00
C TRP A 954 27.12 14.72 66.77
N TYR A 955 25.98 15.26 67.22
CA TYR A 955 25.90 16.42 68.10
C TYR A 955 25.50 16.02 69.52
N GLY A 956 26.09 16.72 70.49
CA GLY A 956 25.78 16.51 71.90
C GLY A 956 26.30 17.63 72.80
N TYR A 957 26.27 17.37 74.10
CA TYR A 957 26.82 18.27 75.10
C TYR A 957 28.27 17.90 75.40
N LYS A 958 29.18 18.85 75.18
CA LYS A 958 30.53 18.80 75.77
C LYS A 958 30.55 19.58 77.07
N GLY A 959 31.12 19.02 78.13
CA GLY A 959 31.13 19.74 79.39
C GLY A 959 31.81 19.05 80.56
N PRO A 960 31.79 19.68 81.76
CA PRO A 960 32.62 19.24 82.87
C PRO A 960 32.25 17.87 83.41
N SER A 961 31.04 17.36 83.15
CA SER A 961 30.57 16.05 83.63
C SER A 961 30.71 14.94 82.58
N GLN A 962 31.31 15.24 81.42
CA GLN A 962 31.30 14.33 80.28
C GLN A 962 32.54 13.42 80.23
N GLY A 963 32.38 12.23 79.67
CA GLY A 963 33.37 11.16 79.62
C GLY A 963 33.91 10.87 78.24
N ILE A 964 34.52 9.69 78.11
CA ILE A 964 35.08 9.20 76.85
C ILE A 964 34.11 8.18 76.25
N ALA A 965 33.72 8.37 74.99
CA ALA A 965 32.97 7.39 74.20
C ALA A 965 33.89 6.70 73.20
N THR A 966 33.52 5.50 72.77
CA THR A 966 34.08 4.89 71.56
C THR A 966 33.04 4.90 70.44
N ILE A 967 33.48 5.10 69.20
CA ILE A 967 32.63 5.17 68.00
C ILE A 967 33.10 4.12 67.00
N GLN A 968 32.16 3.41 66.41
CA GLN A 968 32.43 2.45 65.35
C GLN A 968 31.42 2.65 64.21
N VAL A 969 31.92 2.80 62.98
CA VAL A 969 31.10 2.94 61.77
C VAL A 969 31.21 1.66 60.95
N ASP A 970 30.08 1.05 60.59
CA ASP A 970 29.97 -0.19 59.81
C ASP A 970 30.82 -1.37 60.31
N GLY A 971 31.00 -1.46 61.63
CA GLY A 971 31.85 -2.50 62.24
C GLY A 971 33.34 -2.35 61.95
N GLY A 972 33.78 -1.20 61.41
CA GLY A 972 35.17 -0.87 61.11
C GLY A 972 36.04 -0.59 62.34
N GLU A 973 37.09 0.22 62.17
CA GLU A 973 37.97 0.61 63.28
C GLU A 973 37.22 1.41 64.35
N THR A 974 37.62 1.22 65.61
CA THR A 974 36.99 1.89 66.75
C THR A 974 37.76 3.16 67.10
N ASP A 975 37.10 4.30 66.96
CA ASP A 975 37.60 5.60 67.41
C ASP A 975 37.24 5.86 68.87
N SER A 976 38.00 6.73 69.53
CA SER A 976 37.73 7.17 70.90
C SER A 976 37.65 8.69 70.96
N VAL A 977 36.55 9.22 71.53
CA VAL A 977 36.31 10.66 71.64
C VAL A 977 36.11 11.06 73.09
N ASP A 978 36.90 12.03 73.54
CA ASP A 978 36.70 12.70 74.82
C ASP A 978 35.68 13.83 74.65
N THR A 979 34.56 13.72 75.37
CA THR A 979 33.45 14.68 75.31
C THR A 979 33.54 15.75 76.41
N TYR A 980 34.64 15.80 77.16
CA TYR A 980 34.88 16.83 78.16
C TYR A 980 35.13 18.22 77.56
N ASN A 981 34.62 19.24 78.26
CA ASN A 981 35.06 20.63 78.13
C ASN A 981 34.95 21.34 79.48
N GLN A 982 35.88 22.24 79.79
CA GLN A 982 35.86 23.02 81.03
C GLN A 982 34.60 23.90 81.15
N LYS A 983 34.04 24.36 80.02
CA LYS A 983 32.76 25.05 79.93
C LYS A 983 31.74 24.13 79.25
N GLY A 984 30.49 24.19 79.69
CA GLY A 984 29.41 23.48 79.02
C GLY A 984 29.11 24.07 77.65
N MET A 985 29.02 23.23 76.63
CA MET A 985 28.66 23.58 75.25
C MET A 985 27.60 22.59 74.77
N LEU A 986 26.38 23.08 74.52
CA LEU A 986 25.28 22.31 73.94
C LEU A 986 25.39 22.32 72.41
N ASN A 987 24.67 21.42 71.72
CA ASN A 987 24.63 21.28 70.26
C ASN A 987 26.02 21.33 69.60
N THR A 988 27.01 20.73 70.23
CA THR A 988 28.39 20.75 69.74
C THR A 988 28.67 19.47 68.99
N GLU A 989 29.32 19.58 67.83
CA GLU A 989 29.79 18.42 67.10
C GLU A 989 30.81 17.65 67.96
N ILE A 990 30.49 16.39 68.22
CA ILE A 990 31.34 15.48 68.99
C ILE A 990 32.21 14.66 68.03
N TYR A 991 31.63 14.16 66.95
CA TYR A 991 32.30 13.30 65.98
C TYR A 991 31.63 13.43 64.60
N SER A 992 32.41 13.28 63.53
CA SER A 992 31.91 13.27 62.16
C SER A 992 32.67 12.24 61.32
N VAL A 993 31.96 11.56 60.43
CA VAL A 993 32.54 10.74 59.35
C VAL A 993 31.96 11.17 58.01
N THR A 994 32.81 11.30 57.00
CA THR A 994 32.45 11.73 55.64
C THR A 994 33.18 10.89 54.60
N GLY A 995 32.66 10.81 53.39
CA GLY A 995 33.30 10.08 52.29
C GLY A 995 33.04 8.58 52.32
N LEU A 996 31.92 8.17 52.93
CA LEU A 996 31.39 6.82 52.80
C LEU A 996 30.82 6.64 51.39
N GLU A 997 30.83 5.41 50.88
CA GLU A 997 30.12 5.09 49.62
C GLU A 997 28.63 5.42 49.78
N LYS A 998 27.97 5.91 48.73
CA LYS A 998 26.54 6.22 48.81
C LYS A 998 25.75 4.95 49.09
N GLY A 999 25.17 4.85 50.29
CA GLY A 999 24.42 3.67 50.69
C GLY A 999 23.98 3.69 52.14
N ARG A 1000 23.59 2.51 52.64
CA ARG A 1000 23.09 2.32 54.01
C ARG A 1000 24.24 1.98 54.95
N HIS A 1001 24.36 2.73 56.04
CA HIS A 1001 25.43 2.66 57.04
C HIS A 1001 24.90 2.60 58.48
N THR A 1002 25.79 2.26 59.41
CA THR A 1002 25.54 2.24 60.86
C THR A 1002 26.67 2.91 61.63
N MET A 1003 26.32 3.72 62.64
CA MET A 1003 27.28 4.26 63.62
C MET A 1003 26.87 3.83 65.03
N THR A 1004 27.79 3.23 65.77
CA THR A 1004 27.60 2.81 67.17
C THR A 1004 28.47 3.65 68.09
N ILE A 1005 27.87 4.23 69.14
CA ILE A 1005 28.55 5.00 70.18
C ILE A 1005 28.42 4.26 71.51
N THR A 1006 29.55 3.93 72.12
CA THR A 1006 29.62 3.14 73.36
C THR A 1006 30.19 3.96 74.52
N VAL A 1007 29.52 3.93 75.67
CA VAL A 1007 29.97 4.56 76.91
C VAL A 1007 31.09 3.75 77.53
N THR A 1008 32.32 4.30 77.57
CA THR A 1008 33.48 3.54 78.05
C THR A 1008 33.57 3.43 79.58
N GLY A 1009 32.83 4.28 80.31
CA GLY A 1009 32.98 4.48 81.75
C GLY A 1009 34.30 5.19 82.14
N LYS A 1010 35.09 5.65 81.17
CA LYS A 1010 36.32 6.42 81.40
C LYS A 1010 36.04 7.91 81.23
N LYS A 1011 36.87 8.73 81.86
CA LYS A 1011 36.89 10.19 81.74
C LYS A 1011 38.32 10.68 81.89
N ASN A 1012 38.64 11.86 81.36
CA ASN A 1012 39.91 12.50 81.71
C ASN A 1012 39.92 12.94 83.18
N GLU A 1013 41.10 13.29 83.69
CA GLU A 1013 41.29 13.64 85.11
C GLU A 1013 40.51 14.89 85.53
N GLN A 1014 40.26 15.82 84.60
CA GLN A 1014 39.59 17.11 84.87
C GLN A 1014 38.07 17.01 84.87
N ALA A 1015 37.51 15.98 84.22
CA ALA A 1015 36.07 15.74 84.18
C ALA A 1015 35.54 15.30 85.56
N LYS A 1016 34.35 15.77 85.92
CA LYS A 1016 33.62 15.45 87.15
C LYS A 1016 32.93 14.08 87.08
N ASN A 1017 32.57 13.61 85.89
CA ASN A 1017 31.90 12.33 85.65
C ASN A 1017 32.25 11.77 84.27
N HIS A 1018 31.77 10.58 83.91
CA HIS A 1018 32.00 9.90 82.63
C HIS A 1018 30.71 9.76 81.80
N ARG A 1019 29.84 10.78 81.86
CA ARG A 1019 28.57 10.79 81.13
C ARG A 1019 28.82 10.94 79.63
N ILE A 1020 28.06 10.24 78.80
CA ILE A 1020 27.99 10.49 77.35
C ILE A 1020 26.59 11.00 77.02
N HIS A 1021 26.53 12.04 76.19
CA HIS A 1021 25.31 12.76 75.86
C HIS A 1021 25.04 12.76 74.34
N ILE A 1022 23.84 12.36 73.95
CA ILE A 1022 23.36 12.27 72.58
C ILE A 1022 22.22 13.29 72.40
N ASP A 1023 22.37 14.19 71.44
CA ASP A 1023 21.37 15.20 71.13
C ASP A 1023 20.76 14.93 69.74
N SER A 1024 21.58 14.96 68.70
CA SER A 1024 21.13 14.68 67.34
C SER A 1024 22.24 14.10 66.45
N PHE A 1025 21.82 13.61 65.28
CA PHE A 1025 22.67 13.12 64.22
C PHE A 1025 22.32 13.80 62.90
N GLU A 1026 23.29 14.40 62.23
CA GLU A 1026 23.12 15.01 60.92
C GLU A 1026 23.63 14.05 59.84
N VAL A 1027 22.74 13.53 58.99
CA VAL A 1027 23.10 12.67 57.86
C VAL A 1027 23.49 13.54 56.66
N ILE A 1028 24.65 13.25 56.09
CA ILE A 1028 25.22 13.95 54.93
C ILE A 1028 24.81 13.17 53.68
N GLY A 1029 24.13 13.85 52.75
CA GLY A 1029 23.53 13.30 51.54
C GLY A 1029 24.50 12.91 50.43
#